data_AF-A0A0J1GCL0-F1
#
_entry.id   AF-A0A0J1GCL0-F1
#
_cell.length_a   1.000
_cell.length_b   1.000
_cell.length_c   1.000
_cell.angle_alpha   90.00
_cell.angle_beta   90.00
_cell.angle_gamma   90.00
#
_symmetry.space_group_name_H-M   'P 1'
#
loop_
_entity.id
_entity.type
_entity.pdbx_description
1 polymer ?
#
loop_
_entity_poly.entity_id
_entity_poly.type
_entity_poly.pdbx_seq_one_letter_code
_entity_poly.pdbx_strand_id
1 'polypeptide(L)'
;MRIYKITPKHQGILIMAASRTVFIDTAVSDYQTLAAQYDASVFNVVLLNAASSHADQIQSWLTAHNASATGINIVSASDSINGAFTPRVVFVDAGVADIGQVIAGVPANATVVVLDAGRDGVQQIHDYLAANAGKVGAIDIVTDLASVDVVSHGAPGEVTLGSTVLNADTLATYSKQLAEIGSHLSAGADLLLYGCDVASGTTGQQFISALAAATGADVAASTDLTGSAAAGGDWVLEANTGTIETAALDIAGYDGVLDSINVTSVSAVKFAPDSGTSSSDFITNVATQTITGTFAYTVSTNGQTPALKIWVSTTTGNNPTRYEGVLDTSTKIFTINNVPLATGADLPLRFWGSSSGNSQINIVDNGITKAFQPYTLDQIAPNAKVASLSLSSDTGSSQSDFITSVAAQTLSGKLNAVTVANEVVKISLDGGLSWQTASNTVGTIGFSLSGVTLPGSGTIQARVEDVAGNASDTFSQTFKVYTTAPTTSISTLRLSTDTGPSSTDFTTSVSAQTLSGTLSAPTSPDELVMISLDNGGTWQTASNTAGTNSFSLAGLNLSGSGTIKVRVDDKAGNSGAIYSQAFLVDATPPSAPGISTAAALTNNKAPVLTITAEADSTVQVYEGTTLLGTATQTSDQGHLHLRHHEDRPTATRLHRQTNRGWQYQRRLCAAKHPGRHDRAERTGHFDRRRADEQQGACPDHHRRGRFHSPGLRRHYPARHRHPDRDQGHLHLRHHESGRRQPRVHRQGDGRGRQRQRRIDRADHHRRYGRTGAHDHHGQGQWQRQQPPEQ
;
A
#
# COMPACT_ATOMS: atom_id res chain seq x y z
N MET A 1 63.80 20.16 39.73
CA MET A 1 62.45 19.67 39.36
C MET A 1 62.60 18.45 38.44
N ARG A 2 61.93 17.33 38.71
CA ARG A 2 61.77 16.21 37.74
C ARG A 2 60.30 16.14 37.39
N ILE A 3 59.98 16.26 36.10
CA ILE A 3 58.60 16.32 35.60
C ILE A 3 58.25 14.96 34.99
N TYR A 4 57.20 14.31 35.49
CA TYR A 4 56.58 13.17 34.82
C TYR A 4 55.55 13.69 33.84
N LYS A 5 55.79 13.50 32.54
CA LYS A 5 54.91 13.97 31.46
C LYS A 5 54.21 12.80 30.77
N ILE A 6 53.01 12.47 31.24
CA ILE A 6 52.09 11.62 30.47
C ILE A 6 51.59 12.47 29.28
N THR A 7 51.64 11.92 28.06
CA THR A 7 51.35 12.69 26.84
C THR A 7 50.26 11.99 26.03
N PRO A 8 49.06 12.60 25.85
CA PRO A 8 48.05 12.09 24.95
C PRO A 8 48.55 12.13 23.50
N LYS A 9 48.34 11.04 22.75
CA LYS A 9 48.36 11.07 21.29
C LYS A 9 46.93 11.21 20.80
N HIS A 10 46.61 12.32 20.13
CA HIS A 10 45.87 12.43 18.87
C HIS A 10 45.71 13.93 18.55
N GLN A 11 45.74 14.31 17.28
CA GLN A 11 45.53 15.71 16.88
C GLN A 11 44.17 15.89 16.21
N GLY A 12 43.39 16.85 16.72
CA GLY A 12 42.15 17.34 16.15
C GLY A 12 41.63 18.51 16.97
N ILE A 13 41.56 19.69 16.34
CA ILE A 13 40.95 20.95 16.83
C ILE A 13 41.30 21.31 18.30
N LEU A 14 42.31 22.16 18.47
CA LEU A 14 42.75 22.66 19.77
C LEU A 14 41.80 23.75 20.32
N ILE A 15 40.62 23.34 20.83
CA ILE A 15 39.95 24.11 21.88
C ILE A 15 40.73 23.82 23.16
N MET A 16 41.45 24.81 23.68
CA MET A 16 42.15 24.67 24.96
C MET A 16 41.14 24.75 26.10
N ALA A 17 40.64 23.59 26.55
CA ALA A 17 40.12 23.48 27.90
C ALA A 17 41.25 23.90 28.86
N ALA A 18 41.02 24.95 29.65
CA ALA A 18 42.02 25.53 30.52
C ALA A 18 42.21 24.66 31.77
N SER A 19 43.05 23.60 31.65
CA SER A 19 43.23 22.62 32.71
C SER A 19 43.70 23.29 34.02
N ARG A 20 42.83 23.29 35.03
CA ARG A 20 43.03 23.99 36.31
C ARG A 20 44.26 23.46 37.02
N THR A 21 45.07 24.33 37.62
CA THR A 21 46.35 23.89 38.21
C THR A 21 46.22 23.66 39.70
N VAL A 22 46.52 22.43 40.14
CA VAL A 22 46.52 22.00 41.54
C VAL A 22 47.96 21.82 41.98
N PHE A 23 48.44 22.71 42.85
CA PHE A 23 49.74 22.53 43.50
C PHE A 23 49.57 21.65 44.73
N ILE A 24 50.40 20.62 44.89
CA ILE A 24 50.36 19.72 46.06
C ILE A 24 51.74 19.64 46.69
N ASP A 25 51.82 20.03 47.95
CA ASP A 25 53.01 19.95 48.79
C ASP A 25 53.36 18.50 49.15
N THR A 26 54.60 18.12 48.85
CA THR A 26 55.14 16.78 49.14
C THR A 26 55.39 16.51 50.62
N ALA A 27 55.24 17.51 51.50
CA ALA A 27 55.14 17.33 52.95
C ALA A 27 53.76 16.83 53.42
N VAL A 28 52.72 16.88 52.56
CA VAL A 28 51.39 16.33 52.87
C VAL A 28 51.46 14.80 52.92
N SER A 29 50.87 14.22 53.97
CA SER A 29 50.76 12.76 54.10
C SER A 29 49.86 12.19 52.99
N ASP A 30 50.30 11.09 52.37
CA ASP A 30 49.65 10.46 51.20
C ASP A 30 49.38 11.40 50.00
N TYR A 31 50.20 12.45 49.82
CA TYR A 31 50.10 13.39 48.68
C TYR A 31 50.05 12.69 47.30
N GLN A 32 50.63 11.49 47.19
CA GLN A 32 50.67 10.67 45.97
C GLN A 32 49.29 10.08 45.63
N THR A 33 48.54 9.67 46.65
CA THR A 33 47.16 9.18 46.52
C THR A 33 46.22 10.34 46.21
N LEU A 34 46.41 11.48 46.87
CA LEU A 34 45.64 12.71 46.61
C LEU A 34 45.87 13.23 45.18
N ALA A 35 47.13 13.27 44.72
CA ALA A 35 47.47 13.63 43.34
C ALA A 35 46.83 12.72 42.28
N ALA A 36 46.54 11.46 42.62
CA ALA A 36 45.91 10.49 41.73
C ALA A 36 44.37 10.55 41.71
N GLN A 37 43.74 11.35 42.58
CA GLN A 37 42.28 11.58 42.59
C GLN A 37 41.85 12.65 41.58
N TYR A 38 42.77 13.53 41.16
CA TYR A 38 42.49 14.55 40.14
C TYR A 38 42.60 13.96 38.74
N ASP A 39 41.56 14.12 37.92
CA ASP A 39 41.57 13.69 36.52
C ASP A 39 42.59 14.51 35.71
N ALA A 40 43.63 13.84 35.20
CA ALA A 40 44.71 14.45 34.43
C ALA A 40 44.31 14.94 33.02
N SER A 41 43.05 14.75 32.61
CA SER A 41 42.46 15.42 31.44
C SER A 41 41.84 16.79 31.80
N VAL A 42 41.51 17.02 33.07
CA VAL A 42 40.87 18.24 33.59
C VAL A 42 41.86 19.11 34.39
N PHE A 43 42.83 18.51 35.08
CA PHE A 43 43.72 19.20 36.03
C PHE A 43 45.21 19.04 35.70
N ASN A 44 45.97 20.13 35.86
CA ASN A 44 47.44 20.13 35.91
C ASN A 44 47.91 19.94 37.36
N VAL A 45 48.42 18.77 37.73
CA VAL A 45 48.95 18.53 39.10
C VAL A 45 50.44 18.86 39.18
N VAL A 46 50.82 19.74 40.10
CA VAL A 46 52.19 20.27 40.25
C VAL A 46 52.69 20.03 41.67
N LEU A 47 53.78 19.27 41.83
CA LEU A 47 54.32 18.94 43.16
C LEU A 47 55.25 20.04 43.69
N LEU A 48 54.90 20.62 44.84
CA LEU A 48 55.75 21.54 45.61
C LEU A 48 56.68 20.75 46.54
N ASN A 49 57.91 21.25 46.73
CA ASN A 49 58.93 20.57 47.54
C ASN A 49 59.45 21.46 48.67
N ALA A 50 59.62 20.88 49.85
CA ALA A 50 60.05 21.56 51.07
C ALA A 50 61.51 22.10 51.05
N ALA A 51 62.28 21.93 49.96
CA ALA A 51 63.64 22.44 49.84
C ALA A 51 63.73 23.89 49.32
N SER A 52 62.60 24.55 49.09
CA SER A 52 62.50 25.95 48.65
C SER A 52 61.14 26.54 49.05
N SER A 53 61.02 27.87 49.14
CA SER A 53 59.74 28.55 49.43
C SER A 53 58.64 28.09 48.48
N HIS A 54 57.45 27.79 49.01
CA HIS A 54 56.29 27.44 48.19
C HIS A 54 55.82 28.62 47.34
N ALA A 55 55.88 29.85 47.86
CA ALA A 55 55.57 31.05 47.10
C ALA A 55 56.52 31.22 45.89
N ASP A 56 57.83 31.01 46.08
CA ASP A 56 58.82 31.14 45.00
C ASP A 56 58.65 30.05 43.94
N GLN A 57 58.29 28.83 44.33
CA GLN A 57 57.99 27.73 43.41
C GLN A 57 56.73 28.00 42.58
N ILE A 58 55.66 28.51 43.21
CA ILE A 58 54.42 28.89 42.53
C ILE A 58 54.70 30.04 41.56
N GLN A 59 55.34 31.12 42.00
CA GLN A 59 55.68 32.27 41.12
C GLN A 59 56.62 31.87 39.97
N SER A 60 57.57 30.97 40.22
CA SER A 60 58.43 30.40 39.16
C SER A 60 57.62 29.60 38.14
N TRP A 61 56.66 28.79 38.60
CA TRP A 61 55.78 28.02 37.71
C TRP A 61 54.88 28.96 36.88
N LEU A 62 54.26 29.96 37.52
CA LEU A 62 53.38 30.92 36.84
C LEU A 62 54.12 31.70 35.76
N THR A 63 55.30 32.22 36.10
CA THR A 63 56.17 32.93 35.14
C THR A 63 56.58 32.02 33.98
N ALA A 64 56.89 30.74 34.25
CA ALA A 64 57.31 29.78 33.23
C ALA A 64 56.17 29.32 32.29
N HIS A 65 54.91 29.39 32.73
CA HIS A 65 53.73 28.98 31.95
C HIS A 65 52.86 30.14 31.48
N ASN A 66 53.28 31.40 31.74
CA ASN A 66 52.52 32.62 31.47
C ASN A 66 51.09 32.56 32.05
N ALA A 67 50.97 32.00 33.26
CA ALA A 67 49.71 31.76 33.95
C ALA A 67 49.48 32.79 35.08
N SER A 68 48.22 33.09 35.36
CA SER A 68 47.82 34.05 36.41
C SER A 68 47.74 33.38 37.79
N ALA A 69 47.85 34.17 38.86
CA ALA A 69 47.49 33.76 40.21
C ALA A 69 46.02 33.30 40.33
N THR A 70 45.15 33.82 39.45
CA THR A 70 43.77 33.38 39.28
C THR A 70 43.73 32.08 38.47
N GLY A 71 43.17 31.00 39.02
CA GLY A 71 43.11 29.66 38.39
C GLY A 71 43.89 28.57 39.13
N ILE A 72 44.43 28.89 40.31
CA ILE A 72 45.26 28.00 41.12
C ILE A 72 44.48 27.43 42.31
N ASN A 73 44.53 26.12 42.48
CA ASN A 73 44.27 25.41 43.74
C ASN A 73 45.62 25.07 44.40
N ILE A 74 45.73 25.17 45.73
CA ILE A 74 46.95 24.86 46.49
C ILE A 74 46.60 23.96 47.67
N VAL A 75 47.34 22.86 47.82
CA VAL A 75 47.31 21.95 48.96
C VAL A 75 48.70 22.01 49.61
N SER A 76 48.88 22.82 50.67
CA SER A 76 50.19 23.09 51.29
C SER A 76 50.19 23.01 52.81
N ALA A 77 51.07 22.19 53.42
CA ALA A 77 51.10 21.97 54.87
C ALA A 77 51.79 23.10 55.65
N SER A 78 51.41 24.36 55.37
CA SER A 78 52.12 25.56 55.83
C SER A 78 51.18 26.74 56.05
N ASP A 79 51.09 27.18 57.31
CA ASP A 79 50.18 28.23 57.80
C ASP A 79 50.29 29.58 57.05
N SER A 80 51.42 29.84 56.39
CA SER A 80 51.77 31.16 55.82
C SER A 80 50.95 31.58 54.58
N ILE A 81 50.00 30.77 54.11
CA ILE A 81 49.18 31.06 52.91
C ILE A 81 47.68 31.24 53.23
N ASN A 82 47.25 30.97 54.46
CA ASN A 82 45.83 30.85 54.83
C ASN A 82 45.05 32.18 54.94
N GLY A 83 45.67 33.31 54.56
CA GLY A 83 45.04 34.64 54.61
C GLY A 83 44.33 35.08 53.32
N ALA A 84 44.26 34.23 52.29
CA ALA A 84 43.82 34.61 50.94
C ALA A 84 42.79 33.67 50.28
N PHE A 85 42.38 32.58 50.95
CA PHE A 85 41.52 31.55 50.39
C PHE A 85 40.48 31.11 51.43
N THR A 86 39.19 31.11 51.07
CA THR A 86 38.12 30.51 51.89
C THR A 86 38.00 29.01 51.60
N PRO A 87 37.86 28.14 52.61
CA PRO A 87 37.69 26.70 52.41
C PRO A 87 36.28 26.42 51.86
N ARG A 88 36.20 26.05 50.57
CA ARG A 88 34.97 25.85 49.80
C ARG A 88 35.04 24.57 48.97
N VAL A 89 33.99 23.73 49.08
CA VAL A 89 33.84 22.49 48.29
C VAL A 89 32.58 22.59 47.43
N VAL A 90 32.73 22.45 46.11
CA VAL A 90 31.62 22.37 45.15
C VAL A 90 31.42 20.93 44.73
N PHE A 91 30.32 20.33 45.17
CA PHE A 91 29.80 19.09 44.63
C PHE A 91 29.02 19.39 43.34
N VAL A 92 29.25 18.60 42.29
CA VAL A 92 28.54 18.70 41.02
C VAL A 92 27.97 17.33 40.68
N ASP A 93 26.67 17.24 40.46
CA ASP A 93 26.02 15.97 40.14
C ASP A 93 26.32 15.53 38.70
N ALA A 94 26.63 14.25 38.47
CA ALA A 94 26.93 13.73 37.13
C ALA A 94 25.72 13.64 36.19
N GLY A 95 24.50 13.86 36.67
CA GLY A 95 23.32 14.10 35.85
C GLY A 95 23.22 15.50 35.25
N VAL A 96 24.05 16.46 35.73
CA VAL A 96 24.05 17.86 35.26
C VAL A 96 24.66 17.99 33.87
N ALA A 97 23.94 18.75 33.05
CA ALA A 97 24.32 19.14 31.70
C ALA A 97 25.73 19.74 31.61
N ASP A 98 26.48 19.32 30.60
CA ASP A 98 27.78 19.86 30.18
C ASP A 98 28.73 20.17 31.34
N ILE A 99 28.85 19.21 32.26
CA ILE A 99 29.60 19.29 33.52
C ILE A 99 31.04 19.82 33.37
N GLY A 100 31.68 19.64 32.20
CA GLY A 100 32.98 20.24 31.88
C GLY A 100 32.97 21.77 31.85
N GLN A 101 31.89 22.41 31.38
CA GLN A 101 31.68 23.86 31.47
C GLN A 101 31.54 24.31 32.93
N VAL A 102 30.73 23.58 33.72
CA VAL A 102 30.51 23.82 35.14
C VAL A 102 31.84 23.77 35.91
N ILE A 103 32.59 22.67 35.81
CA ILE A 103 33.89 22.47 36.48
C ILE A 103 34.92 23.53 36.06
N ALA A 104 34.88 23.99 34.80
CA ALA A 104 35.78 25.00 34.28
C ALA A 104 35.48 26.42 34.79
N GLY A 105 34.20 26.78 35.02
CA GLY A 105 33.81 28.09 35.52
C GLY A 105 33.65 28.20 37.04
N VAL A 106 33.56 27.09 37.79
CA VAL A 106 33.62 27.12 39.26
C VAL A 106 34.89 27.85 39.73
N PRO A 107 34.83 28.78 40.71
CA PRO A 107 35.97 29.57 41.17
C PRO A 107 37.23 28.76 41.50
N ALA A 108 38.38 29.38 41.19
CA ALA A 108 39.71 28.77 41.25
C ALA A 108 40.06 28.17 42.62
N ASN A 109 39.61 28.83 43.69
CA ASN A 109 39.85 28.52 45.10
C ASN A 109 38.96 27.42 45.68
N ALA A 110 38.01 26.88 44.90
CA ALA A 110 37.17 25.80 45.36
C ALA A 110 37.72 24.42 44.97
N THR A 111 37.55 23.45 45.88
CA THR A 111 37.70 22.02 45.56
C THR A 111 36.44 21.53 44.86
N VAL A 112 36.57 20.78 43.77
CA VAL A 112 35.42 20.31 42.97
C VAL A 112 35.33 18.78 43.05
N VAL A 113 34.13 18.27 43.33
CA VAL A 113 33.84 16.84 43.49
C VAL A 113 32.66 16.46 42.61
N VAL A 114 32.81 15.46 41.75
CA VAL A 114 31.70 14.96 40.92
C VAL A 114 31.02 13.79 41.62
N LEU A 115 29.70 13.85 41.79
CA LEU A 115 28.89 12.77 42.37
C LEU A 115 28.56 11.72 41.30
N ASP A 116 28.69 10.43 41.62
CA ASP A 116 28.31 9.33 40.72
C ASP A 116 26.78 9.20 40.64
N ALA A 117 26.23 9.36 39.43
CA ALA A 117 24.79 9.25 39.13
C ALA A 117 24.19 7.87 39.47
N GLY A 118 25.00 6.81 39.59
CA GLY A 118 24.57 5.48 39.97
C GLY A 118 24.55 5.22 41.48
N ARG A 119 24.90 6.21 42.32
CA ARG A 119 25.07 6.08 43.78
C ARG A 119 24.31 7.17 44.53
N ASP A 120 23.96 6.90 45.78
CA ASP A 120 23.32 7.87 46.68
C ASP A 120 24.19 9.13 46.82
N GLY A 121 23.71 10.29 46.37
CA GLY A 121 24.49 11.53 46.38
C GLY A 121 24.68 12.14 47.77
N VAL A 122 23.71 11.99 48.68
CA VAL A 122 23.82 12.49 50.06
C VAL A 122 24.86 11.67 50.83
N GLN A 123 24.84 10.34 50.65
CA GLN A 123 25.86 9.46 51.19
C GLN A 123 27.25 9.73 50.57
N GLN A 124 27.33 10.12 49.28
CA GLN A 124 28.60 10.51 48.65
C GLN A 124 29.18 11.82 49.20
N ILE A 125 28.34 12.84 49.45
CA ILE A 125 28.76 14.09 50.11
C ILE A 125 29.28 13.77 51.52
N HIS A 126 28.50 13.04 52.31
CA HIS A 126 28.90 12.57 53.64
C HIS A 126 30.24 11.80 53.59
N ASP A 127 30.35 10.78 52.75
CA ASP A 127 31.52 9.91 52.69
C ASP A 127 32.77 10.66 52.22
N TYR A 128 32.63 11.61 51.27
CA TYR A 128 33.74 12.45 50.84
C TYR A 128 34.25 13.34 51.99
N LEU A 129 33.32 13.94 52.74
CA LEU A 129 33.69 14.83 53.85
C LEU A 129 34.29 14.02 55.01
N ALA A 130 33.58 13.01 55.52
CA ALA A 130 34.03 12.17 56.62
C ALA A 130 35.35 11.44 56.32
N ALA A 131 35.61 11.05 55.06
CA ALA A 131 36.88 10.43 54.67
C ALA A 131 38.05 11.41 54.59
N ASN A 132 37.83 12.72 54.66
CA ASN A 132 38.88 13.76 54.54
C ASN A 132 38.96 14.72 55.74
N ALA A 133 38.02 14.66 56.68
CA ALA A 133 38.08 15.34 57.97
C ALA A 133 39.40 15.08 58.73
N GLY A 134 39.95 16.12 59.37
CA GLY A 134 41.19 16.05 60.14
C GLY A 134 42.47 15.76 59.33
N LYS A 135 42.42 15.72 57.98
CA LYS A 135 43.61 15.53 57.15
C LYS A 135 44.34 16.85 56.91
N VAL A 136 45.47 17.01 57.61
CA VAL A 136 46.42 18.13 57.55
C VAL A 136 45.93 19.35 58.35
N GLY A 137 46.35 19.45 59.62
CA GLY A 137 46.09 20.58 60.52
C GLY A 137 46.81 21.90 60.19
N ALA A 138 46.96 22.20 58.90
CA ALA A 138 47.36 23.47 58.31
C ALA A 138 46.60 23.77 56.99
N ILE A 139 45.86 22.79 56.45
CA ILE A 139 44.91 22.91 55.34
C ILE A 139 43.63 22.21 55.80
N ASP A 140 42.81 22.86 56.62
CA ASP A 140 41.58 22.17 57.05
C ASP A 140 40.51 22.23 55.97
N ILE A 141 40.60 21.30 55.02
CA ILE A 141 39.70 21.20 53.86
C ILE A 141 38.28 20.84 54.30
N VAL A 142 38.09 20.24 55.50
CA VAL A 142 36.83 19.54 55.86
C VAL A 142 36.44 19.61 57.35
N THR A 143 37.20 20.28 58.23
CA THR A 143 36.84 20.38 59.66
C THR A 143 36.51 21.81 60.09
N ASP A 144 36.60 22.79 59.18
CA ASP A 144 36.19 24.19 59.35
C ASP A 144 35.66 24.81 58.01
N LEU A 145 34.91 24.06 57.19
CA LEU A 145 34.45 24.56 55.87
C LEU A 145 33.64 25.86 55.95
N ALA A 146 33.92 26.83 55.08
CA ALA A 146 33.18 28.09 54.99
C ALA A 146 31.97 27.98 54.04
N SER A 147 32.06 27.16 53.00
CA SER A 147 30.87 26.73 52.25
C SER A 147 30.95 25.31 51.69
N VAL A 148 29.77 24.71 51.57
CA VAL A 148 29.50 23.60 50.66
C VAL A 148 28.55 24.10 49.59
N ASP A 149 28.92 23.89 48.33
CA ASP A 149 28.12 24.22 47.17
C ASP A 149 27.66 22.93 46.48
N VAL A 150 26.45 22.92 45.95
CA VAL A 150 25.84 21.75 45.32
C VAL A 150 25.20 22.17 44.00
N VAL A 151 25.83 21.80 42.88
CA VAL A 151 25.33 22.06 41.52
C VAL A 151 24.65 20.80 40.98
N SER A 152 23.35 20.90 40.70
CA SER A 152 22.45 19.74 40.62
C SER A 152 21.16 20.09 39.88
N HIS A 153 20.32 19.09 39.57
CA HIS A 153 18.96 19.32 39.09
C HIS A 153 17.98 19.54 40.25
N GLY A 154 17.10 20.54 40.14
CA GLY A 154 16.17 20.95 41.20
C GLY A 154 14.69 20.93 40.80
N ALA A 155 13.82 21.07 41.80
CA ALA A 155 12.40 21.39 41.71
C ALA A 155 11.91 22.00 43.06
N PRO A 156 10.70 22.59 43.16
CA PRO A 156 10.20 23.23 44.39
C PRO A 156 10.22 22.37 45.66
N GLY A 157 11.28 22.51 46.46
CA GLY A 157 11.54 21.74 47.67
C GLY A 157 12.30 20.42 47.48
N GLU A 158 12.96 20.23 46.33
CA GLU A 158 13.68 19.00 45.98
C GLU A 158 15.03 19.28 45.28
N VAL A 159 16.05 18.48 45.61
CA VAL A 159 17.37 18.48 44.94
C VAL A 159 17.75 17.06 44.53
N THR A 160 18.17 16.86 43.28
CA THR A 160 18.59 15.56 42.74
C THR A 160 20.08 15.35 42.94
N LEU A 161 20.47 14.31 43.68
CA LEU A 161 21.85 14.01 44.06
C LEU A 161 22.14 12.52 43.80
N GLY A 162 22.85 12.25 42.72
CA GLY A 162 23.15 10.91 42.23
C GLY A 162 21.87 10.12 41.93
N SER A 163 21.73 8.96 42.57
CA SER A 163 20.53 8.12 42.49
C SER A 163 19.41 8.51 43.48
N THR A 164 19.50 9.66 44.15
CA THR A 164 18.66 10.08 45.29
C THR A 164 18.02 11.44 45.03
N VAL A 165 16.84 11.69 45.58
CA VAL A 165 16.24 13.03 45.69
C VAL A 165 16.21 13.42 47.17
N LEU A 166 16.80 14.57 47.50
CA LEU A 166 16.75 15.18 48.82
C LEU A 166 15.58 16.17 48.86
N ASN A 167 14.54 15.86 49.65
CA ASN A 167 13.32 16.63 49.77
C ASN A 167 12.74 16.51 51.19
N ALA A 168 11.56 17.10 51.44
CA ALA A 168 10.89 17.07 52.74
C ALA A 168 10.65 15.64 53.31
N ASP A 169 10.38 14.65 52.46
CA ASP A 169 10.14 13.26 52.88
C ASP A 169 11.46 12.51 53.19
N THR A 170 12.54 12.79 52.44
CA THR A 170 13.83 12.10 52.60
C THR A 170 14.76 12.75 53.63
N LEU A 171 14.61 14.04 53.95
CA LEU A 171 15.38 14.74 54.99
C LEU A 171 15.43 13.97 56.33
N ALA A 172 14.30 13.40 56.77
CA ALA A 172 14.22 12.62 58.00
C ALA A 172 15.07 11.33 57.95
N THR A 173 15.18 10.72 56.77
CA THR A 173 15.99 9.50 56.54
C THR A 173 17.48 9.80 56.56
N TYR A 174 17.89 10.94 55.99
CA TYR A 174 19.29 11.40 55.98
C TYR A 174 19.69 12.22 57.20
N SER A 175 18.83 12.39 58.19
CA SER A 175 19.04 13.26 59.36
C SER A 175 20.36 13.02 60.11
N LYS A 176 20.87 11.78 60.14
CA LYS A 176 22.19 11.46 60.70
C LYS A 176 23.31 11.98 59.78
N GLN A 177 23.29 11.63 58.50
CA GLN A 177 24.30 12.06 57.53
C GLN A 177 24.34 13.58 57.37
N LEU A 178 23.19 14.27 57.44
CA LEU A 178 23.10 15.73 57.34
C LEU A 178 23.71 16.42 58.58
N ALA A 179 23.51 15.88 59.78
CA ALA A 179 24.16 16.38 60.99
C ALA A 179 25.68 16.08 60.98
N GLU A 180 26.10 14.96 60.40
CA GLU A 180 27.53 14.63 60.23
C GLU A 180 28.19 15.52 59.15
N ILE A 181 27.52 15.78 58.02
CA ILE A 181 27.92 16.81 57.04
C ILE A 181 28.02 18.18 57.73
N GLY A 182 27.04 18.53 58.57
CA GLY A 182 27.05 19.75 59.38
C GLY A 182 28.26 19.87 60.30
N SER A 183 28.72 18.76 60.88
CA SER A 183 29.90 18.72 61.76
C SER A 183 31.25 18.94 61.05
N HIS A 184 31.24 19.10 59.72
CA HIS A 184 32.39 19.47 58.89
C HIS A 184 32.44 20.97 58.52
N LEU A 185 31.45 21.74 58.98
CA LEU A 185 31.27 23.14 58.61
C LEU A 185 31.63 24.09 59.77
N SER A 186 32.17 25.26 59.42
CA SER A 186 32.37 26.38 60.35
C SER A 186 31.03 26.87 60.93
N ALA A 187 31.07 27.52 62.10
CA ALA A 187 29.90 28.21 62.63
C ALA A 187 29.56 29.44 61.76
N GLY A 188 28.36 29.45 61.15
CA GLY A 188 27.98 30.44 60.14
C GLY A 188 28.58 30.13 58.75
N ALA A 189 28.62 28.85 58.39
CA ALA A 189 29.01 28.40 57.05
C ALA A 189 27.80 28.21 56.13
N ASP A 190 28.04 28.38 54.83
CA ASP A 190 27.02 28.36 53.79
C ASP A 190 26.80 26.96 53.19
N LEU A 191 25.55 26.65 52.87
CA LEU A 191 25.14 25.55 51.99
C LEU A 191 24.37 26.10 50.79
N LEU A 192 25.05 26.21 49.65
CA LEU A 192 24.56 26.89 48.45
C LEU A 192 24.08 25.87 47.39
N LEU A 193 22.77 25.87 47.11
CA LEU A 193 22.11 24.88 46.26
C LEU A 193 21.75 25.48 44.90
N TYR A 194 22.51 25.12 43.87
CA TYR A 194 22.27 25.51 42.48
C TYR A 194 21.50 24.40 41.79
N GLY A 195 20.27 24.72 41.41
CA GLY A 195 19.30 23.84 40.77
C GLY A 195 17.98 24.59 40.63
N CYS A 196 17.28 24.39 39.53
CA CYS A 196 16.09 25.20 39.23
C CYS A 196 15.00 25.05 40.31
N ASP A 197 14.34 26.15 40.63
CA ASP A 197 13.15 26.26 41.47
C ASP A 197 13.29 25.71 42.91
N VAL A 198 14.48 25.32 43.39
CA VAL A 198 14.69 24.57 44.66
C VAL A 198 14.02 25.22 45.88
N ALA A 199 14.15 26.53 46.05
CA ALA A 199 13.52 27.30 47.13
C ALA A 199 12.20 27.99 46.73
N SER A 200 11.66 27.66 45.55
CA SER A 200 10.45 28.29 45.01
C SER A 200 9.19 27.95 45.80
N GLY A 201 8.34 28.95 45.99
CA GLY A 201 7.08 28.84 46.74
C GLY A 201 7.23 28.41 48.20
N THR A 202 6.11 28.09 48.86
CA THR A 202 6.14 27.69 50.28
C THR A 202 6.85 26.36 50.51
N THR A 203 6.82 25.43 49.55
CA THR A 203 7.48 24.12 49.66
C THR A 203 9.00 24.27 49.69
N GLY A 204 9.57 25.04 48.76
CA GLY A 204 11.02 25.28 48.71
C GLY A 204 11.55 26.00 49.94
N GLN A 205 10.83 27.02 50.41
CA GLN A 205 11.16 27.74 51.66
C GLN A 205 11.16 26.81 52.89
N GLN A 206 10.18 25.89 52.98
CA GLN A 206 10.13 24.90 54.05
C GLN A 206 11.27 23.88 53.94
N PHE A 207 11.64 23.46 52.73
CA PHE A 207 12.75 22.55 52.48
C PHE A 207 14.09 23.15 52.91
N ILE A 208 14.46 24.36 52.45
CA ILE A 208 15.73 24.97 52.86
C ILE A 208 15.79 25.25 54.37
N SER A 209 14.67 25.65 54.99
CA SER A 209 14.56 25.82 56.44
C SER A 209 14.78 24.50 57.21
N ALA A 210 14.24 23.39 56.71
CA ALA A 210 14.39 22.07 57.33
C ALA A 210 15.80 21.48 57.10
N LEU A 211 16.43 21.78 55.97
CA LEU A 211 17.81 21.42 55.68
C LEU A 211 18.80 22.20 56.57
N ALA A 212 18.62 23.52 56.72
CA ALA A 212 19.39 24.37 57.63
C ALA A 212 19.31 23.85 59.08
N ALA A 213 18.10 23.46 59.53
CA ALA A 213 17.89 22.85 60.83
C ALA A 213 18.51 21.43 60.99
N ALA A 214 18.82 20.75 59.90
CA ALA A 214 19.44 19.41 59.90
C ALA A 214 20.97 19.45 59.82
N THR A 215 21.55 20.44 59.15
CA THR A 215 23.00 20.63 59.02
C THR A 215 23.57 21.62 60.05
N GLY A 216 22.76 22.57 60.54
CA GLY A 216 23.24 23.71 61.33
C GLY A 216 23.96 24.77 60.50
N ALA A 217 23.89 24.68 59.16
CA ALA A 217 24.41 25.64 58.21
C ALA A 217 23.34 26.67 57.81
N ASP A 218 23.79 27.83 57.35
CA ASP A 218 22.92 28.78 56.67
C ASP A 218 22.79 28.35 55.20
N VAL A 219 21.57 28.35 54.66
CA VAL A 219 21.25 27.68 53.37
C VAL A 219 20.72 28.72 52.37
N ALA A 220 21.17 28.66 51.12
CA ALA A 220 20.59 29.44 50.02
C ALA A 220 20.28 28.55 48.80
N ALA A 221 19.22 28.88 48.06
CA ALA A 221 18.89 28.23 46.80
C ALA A 221 18.14 29.19 45.84
N SER A 222 18.15 28.86 44.55
CA SER A 222 17.38 29.57 43.52
C SER A 222 15.88 29.28 43.63
N THR A 223 15.06 30.21 43.15
CA THR A 223 13.59 30.18 43.13
C THR A 223 13.01 30.15 41.71
N ASP A 224 13.86 30.22 40.68
CA ASP A 224 13.52 30.08 39.27
C ASP A 224 14.60 29.29 38.49
N LEU A 225 14.95 29.67 37.25
CA LEU A 225 15.86 28.87 36.42
C LEU A 225 17.32 29.19 36.73
N THR A 226 18.06 28.24 37.32
CA THR A 226 19.50 28.42 37.56
C THR A 226 20.33 28.11 36.31
N GLY A 227 21.19 29.03 35.86
CA GLY A 227 22.16 28.80 34.79
C GLY A 227 22.42 30.01 33.89
N SER A 228 22.30 29.81 32.58
CA SER A 228 22.73 30.79 31.56
C SER A 228 21.68 31.84 31.24
N ALA A 229 22.07 33.11 31.30
CA ALA A 229 21.23 34.26 30.89
C ALA A 229 20.79 34.18 29.41
N ALA A 230 21.54 33.48 28.57
CA ALA A 230 21.16 33.23 27.17
C ALA A 230 20.04 32.17 27.04
N ALA A 231 19.94 31.25 28.00
CA ALA A 231 18.88 30.24 28.10
C ALA A 231 17.67 30.70 28.94
N GLY A 232 17.77 31.87 29.60
CA GLY A 232 16.70 32.47 30.40
C GLY A 232 16.73 32.14 31.89
N GLY A 233 17.89 31.75 32.41
CA GLY A 233 18.15 31.63 33.85
C GLY A 233 19.34 32.48 34.30
N ASP A 234 19.67 32.49 35.59
CA ASP A 234 20.92 33.10 36.09
C ASP A 234 21.52 32.31 37.29
N TRP A 235 22.57 32.80 37.93
CA TRP A 235 23.24 32.10 39.04
C TRP A 235 22.94 32.70 40.44
N VAL A 236 21.90 33.53 40.56
CA VAL A 236 21.45 34.06 41.84
C VAL A 236 20.80 32.97 42.69
N LEU A 237 20.78 33.18 44.01
CA LEU A 237 20.10 32.36 45.01
C LEU A 237 19.19 33.29 45.84
N GLU A 238 18.02 33.62 45.30
CA GLU A 238 17.12 34.68 45.79
C GLU A 238 16.54 34.36 47.18
N ALA A 239 16.55 33.09 47.56
CA ALA A 239 16.02 32.60 48.83
C ALA A 239 17.12 32.01 49.70
N ASN A 240 17.07 32.37 50.99
CA ASN A 240 18.01 31.87 51.98
C ASN A 240 17.38 31.81 53.39
N THR A 241 18.04 31.06 54.26
CA THR A 241 17.77 30.98 55.69
C THR A 241 19.10 31.11 56.42
N GLY A 242 19.29 32.21 57.15
CA GLY A 242 20.56 32.55 57.81
C GLY A 242 21.13 33.89 57.36
N THR A 243 22.44 34.06 57.46
CA THR A 243 23.22 35.03 56.67
C THR A 243 24.07 34.31 55.64
N ILE A 244 24.29 34.93 54.48
CA ILE A 244 25.04 34.32 53.37
C ILE A 244 26.28 35.16 53.10
N GLU A 245 27.42 34.70 53.60
CA GLU A 245 28.72 35.36 53.49
C GLU A 245 29.45 34.94 52.19
N THR A 246 29.21 33.73 51.69
CA THR A 246 29.85 33.20 50.49
C THR A 246 29.23 33.75 49.22
N ALA A 247 30.06 34.33 48.35
CA ALA A 247 29.65 34.72 47.01
C ALA A 247 29.18 33.50 46.20
N ALA A 248 27.94 33.58 45.67
CA ALA A 248 27.37 32.60 44.76
C ALA A 248 28.30 32.32 43.56
N LEU A 249 28.17 31.14 42.96
CA LEU A 249 28.82 30.84 41.68
C LEU A 249 28.32 31.82 40.59
N ASP A 250 29.16 32.09 39.59
CA ASP A 250 28.75 32.75 38.34
C ASP A 250 29.51 32.06 37.21
N ILE A 251 28.88 31.03 36.61
CA ILE A 251 29.52 30.18 35.63
C ILE A 251 29.20 30.72 34.23
N ALA A 252 29.72 31.90 33.91
CA ALA A 252 29.50 32.60 32.64
C ALA A 252 29.95 31.82 31.37
N GLY A 253 30.64 30.69 31.54
CA GLY A 253 31.00 29.74 30.47
C GLY A 253 30.05 28.54 30.31
N TYR A 254 28.91 28.53 31.01
CA TYR A 254 27.87 27.52 30.91
C TYR A 254 26.73 27.98 29.99
N ASP A 255 26.37 27.15 29.01
CA ASP A 255 25.35 27.47 27.99
C ASP A 255 23.92 27.04 28.39
N GLY A 256 23.79 26.18 29.42
CA GLY A 256 22.53 25.53 29.79
C GLY A 256 21.78 26.17 30.97
N VAL A 257 20.75 25.48 31.46
CA VAL A 257 20.11 25.68 32.77
C VAL A 257 19.99 24.35 33.50
N LEU A 258 19.89 24.38 34.82
CA LEU A 258 19.89 23.19 35.69
C LEU A 258 18.51 22.52 35.80
N ASP A 259 17.71 22.55 34.74
CA ASP A 259 16.31 22.07 34.72
C ASP A 259 16.16 20.58 34.37
N SER A 260 15.12 19.95 34.94
CA SER A 260 14.80 18.53 34.81
C SER A 260 13.60 18.26 33.90
N ILE A 261 13.68 17.17 33.10
CA ILE A 261 12.64 16.83 32.12
C ILE A 261 12.16 15.40 32.35
N ASN A 262 10.95 15.27 32.90
CA ASN A 262 10.35 14.00 33.25
C ASN A 262 9.45 13.48 32.11
N VAL A 263 9.88 12.40 31.45
CA VAL A 263 9.10 11.72 30.41
C VAL A 263 8.22 10.65 31.08
N THR A 264 6.91 10.80 30.97
CA THR A 264 5.92 10.03 31.73
C THR A 264 5.27 8.89 30.94
N SER A 265 5.24 8.93 29.60
CA SER A 265 4.91 7.76 28.77
C SER A 265 5.24 7.94 27.29
N VAL A 266 5.23 6.82 26.54
CA VAL A 266 5.29 6.80 25.06
C VAL A 266 3.97 6.22 24.53
N SER A 267 3.37 6.88 23.55
CA SER A 267 2.03 6.55 23.06
C SER A 267 1.91 6.73 21.54
N ALA A 268 0.84 6.21 20.95
CA ALA A 268 0.49 6.38 19.53
C ALA A 268 1.62 6.06 18.52
N VAL A 269 2.52 5.13 18.86
CA VAL A 269 3.66 4.73 18.02
C VAL A 269 3.15 4.04 16.75
N LYS A 270 3.79 4.30 15.60
CA LYS A 270 3.44 3.74 14.28
C LYS A 270 4.65 3.58 13.37
N PHE A 271 4.52 2.67 12.40
CA PHE A 271 5.43 2.56 11.26
C PHE A 271 4.94 3.34 10.04
N ALA A 272 5.88 3.75 9.18
CA ALA A 272 5.64 4.33 7.87
C ALA A 272 6.83 4.02 6.92
N PRO A 273 6.59 3.51 5.69
CA PRO A 273 5.32 3.04 5.17
C PRO A 273 4.89 1.73 5.85
N ASP A 274 3.68 1.69 6.40
CA ASP A 274 3.12 0.41 6.83
C ASP A 274 2.60 -0.37 5.61
N SER A 275 2.88 -1.67 5.60
CA SER A 275 2.47 -2.62 4.57
C SER A 275 1.49 -3.67 5.09
N GLY A 276 1.33 -3.75 6.42
CA GLY A 276 0.41 -4.68 7.06
C GLY A 276 -1.05 -4.26 6.92
N THR A 277 -1.93 -5.11 7.43
CA THR A 277 -3.39 -4.86 7.33
C THR A 277 -3.90 -3.70 8.20
N SER A 278 -3.12 -3.25 9.18
CA SER A 278 -3.46 -2.10 10.04
C SER A 278 -2.22 -1.29 10.42
N SER A 279 -2.29 0.04 10.29
CA SER A 279 -1.21 1.00 10.61
C SER A 279 -0.86 1.13 12.11
N SER A 280 -1.13 0.09 12.90
CA SER A 280 -0.91 -0.02 14.34
C SER A 280 -0.85 -1.47 14.83
N ASP A 281 -0.72 -2.46 13.93
CA ASP A 281 -0.48 -3.87 14.33
C ASP A 281 1.01 -4.18 14.50
N PHE A 282 1.90 -3.32 13.97
CA PHE A 282 3.36 -3.48 13.94
C PHE A 282 3.85 -4.71 13.17
N ILE A 283 3.06 -5.20 12.22
CA ILE A 283 3.38 -6.34 11.35
C ILE A 283 3.63 -5.82 9.92
N THR A 284 4.85 -5.96 9.42
CA THR A 284 5.24 -5.38 8.12
C THR A 284 6.22 -6.28 7.38
N ASN A 285 6.29 -6.13 6.05
CA ASN A 285 7.33 -6.71 5.20
C ASN A 285 8.42 -5.71 4.79
N VAL A 286 8.33 -4.46 5.25
CA VAL A 286 9.30 -3.40 4.96
C VAL A 286 10.40 -3.43 6.02
N ALA A 287 11.59 -3.91 5.64
CA ALA A 287 12.73 -4.08 6.55
C ALA A 287 13.37 -2.77 7.08
N THR A 288 12.97 -1.61 6.55
CA THR A 288 13.50 -0.30 6.94
C THR A 288 12.35 0.70 7.08
N GLN A 289 12.01 1.07 8.32
CA GLN A 289 10.85 1.91 8.61
C GLN A 289 11.20 3.30 9.13
N THR A 290 10.35 4.28 8.83
CA THR A 290 10.23 5.48 9.66
C THR A 290 9.30 5.15 10.83
N ILE A 291 9.79 5.39 12.05
CA ILE A 291 9.02 5.20 13.29
C ILE A 291 8.57 6.58 13.78
N THR A 292 7.27 6.73 14.02
CA THR A 292 6.66 7.94 14.59
C THR A 292 5.90 7.60 15.86
N GLY A 293 5.57 8.60 16.67
CA GLY A 293 4.71 8.45 17.86
C GLY A 293 4.66 9.72 18.69
N THR A 294 4.02 9.66 19.85
CA THR A 294 3.80 10.81 20.75
C THR A 294 4.35 10.53 22.15
N PHE A 295 5.19 11.42 22.67
CA PHE A 295 5.65 11.35 24.07
C PHE A 295 4.74 12.19 24.98
N ALA A 296 4.31 11.61 26.10
CA ALA A 296 3.84 12.39 27.23
C ALA A 296 5.06 12.73 28.11
N TYR A 297 5.24 14.01 28.38
CA TYR A 297 6.29 14.53 29.25
C TYR A 297 5.83 15.82 29.92
N THR A 298 6.26 15.99 31.16
CA THR A 298 6.13 17.20 31.98
C THR A 298 7.45 17.95 31.95
N VAL A 299 7.39 19.27 31.81
CA VAL A 299 8.54 20.18 31.81
C VAL A 299 8.29 21.22 32.89
N SER A 300 9.32 21.56 33.69
CA SER A 300 9.22 22.67 34.66
C SER A 300 9.42 24.04 34.02
N THR A 301 9.97 24.07 32.78
CA THR A 301 10.31 25.30 32.04
C THR A 301 9.19 26.35 31.99
N ASN A 302 9.56 27.60 32.24
CA ASN A 302 8.75 28.81 32.01
C ASN A 302 8.55 29.13 30.50
N GLY A 303 8.01 28.17 29.74
CA GLY A 303 7.63 28.30 28.34
C GLY A 303 8.71 28.02 27.28
N GLN A 304 9.96 27.77 27.68
CA GLN A 304 11.07 27.44 26.77
C GLN A 304 11.34 25.93 26.74
N THR A 305 10.89 25.21 25.71
CA THR A 305 11.22 23.79 25.58
C THR A 305 12.58 23.59 24.91
N PRO A 306 13.61 23.02 25.55
CA PRO A 306 14.84 22.61 24.86
C PRO A 306 14.53 21.51 23.85
N ALA A 307 15.29 21.45 22.75
CA ALA A 307 15.04 20.46 21.71
C ALA A 307 15.35 19.05 22.22
N LEU A 308 14.36 18.15 22.18
CA LEU A 308 14.51 16.78 22.67
C LEU A 308 14.90 15.84 21.55
N LYS A 309 16.01 15.12 21.76
CA LYS A 309 16.48 14.03 20.92
C LYS A 309 15.89 12.72 21.41
N ILE A 310 15.40 11.90 20.49
CA ILE A 310 14.87 10.57 20.77
C ILE A 310 15.72 9.55 20.03
N TRP A 311 15.96 8.39 20.66
CA TRP A 311 16.53 7.23 19.97
C TRP A 311 15.63 6.00 20.10
N VAL A 312 15.61 5.18 19.05
CA VAL A 312 15.02 3.84 19.08
C VAL A 312 16.08 2.77 18.82
N SER A 313 15.86 1.56 19.31
CA SER A 313 16.60 0.36 18.91
C SER A 313 15.69 -0.82 18.70
N THR A 314 16.04 -1.62 17.69
CA THR A 314 15.48 -2.93 17.35
C THR A 314 16.32 -4.09 17.92
N THR A 315 17.40 -3.79 18.68
CA THR A 315 18.41 -4.77 19.11
C THR A 315 18.42 -5.06 20.61
N THR A 316 18.77 -6.30 20.97
CA THR A 316 18.83 -6.77 22.36
C THR A 316 20.29 -6.90 22.85
N GLY A 317 20.72 -6.02 23.73
CA GLY A 317 22.01 -6.12 24.42
C GLY A 317 22.20 -5.00 25.45
N ASN A 318 23.39 -4.97 26.08
CA ASN A 318 23.78 -3.91 27.01
C ASN A 318 24.20 -2.62 26.28
N ASN A 319 24.75 -2.74 25.07
CA ASN A 319 25.04 -1.62 24.18
C ASN A 319 24.31 -1.82 22.83
N PRO A 320 22.99 -1.53 22.76
CA PRO A 320 22.18 -1.72 21.56
C PRO A 320 22.38 -0.58 20.55
N THR A 321 22.35 -0.90 19.24
CA THR A 321 22.47 0.10 18.16
C THR A 321 21.29 1.08 18.21
N ARG A 322 21.55 2.39 18.32
CA ARG A 322 20.53 3.43 18.46
C ARG A 322 20.38 4.26 17.19
N TYR A 323 19.13 4.52 16.78
CA TYR A 323 18.79 5.35 15.64
C TYR A 323 18.14 6.65 16.14
N GLU A 324 18.73 7.79 15.79
CA GLU A 324 18.34 9.12 16.29
C GLU A 324 17.20 9.73 15.47
N GLY A 325 16.31 10.46 16.15
CA GLY A 325 15.29 11.29 15.55
C GLY A 325 14.93 12.49 16.42
N VAL A 326 14.12 13.37 15.85
CA VAL A 326 13.74 14.66 16.44
C VAL A 326 12.37 14.52 17.11
N LEU A 327 12.22 15.06 18.32
CA LEU A 327 10.92 15.40 18.88
C LEU A 327 10.57 16.85 18.50
N ASP A 328 9.42 17.05 17.86
CA ASP A 328 8.77 18.36 17.84
C ASP A 328 8.12 18.58 19.20
N THR A 329 8.67 19.51 19.98
CA THR A 329 8.19 19.83 21.35
C THR A 329 6.82 20.52 21.35
N SER A 330 6.40 21.11 20.23
CA SER A 330 5.11 21.81 20.11
C SER A 330 3.94 20.83 19.87
N THR A 331 4.15 19.78 19.07
CA THR A 331 3.15 18.72 18.83
C THR A 331 3.36 17.49 19.72
N LYS A 332 4.52 17.39 20.40
CA LYS A 332 5.00 16.22 21.14
C LYS A 332 5.20 14.96 20.28
N ILE A 333 5.30 15.12 18.96
CA ILE A 333 5.48 14.03 17.99
C ILE A 333 6.97 13.81 17.74
N PHE A 334 7.42 12.55 17.80
CA PHE A 334 8.76 12.18 17.35
C PHE A 334 8.73 11.56 15.95
N THR A 335 9.83 11.70 15.22
CA THR A 335 10.07 10.99 13.95
C THR A 335 11.51 10.52 13.86
N ILE A 336 11.71 9.21 13.70
CA ILE A 336 13.00 8.57 13.47
C ILE A 336 12.93 7.88 12.11
N ASN A 337 13.77 8.29 11.17
CA ASN A 337 13.76 7.74 9.81
C ASN A 337 14.77 6.59 9.65
N ASN A 338 14.53 5.72 8.66
CA ASN A 338 15.46 4.69 8.20
C ASN A 338 15.88 3.67 9.29
N VAL A 339 14.98 3.28 10.19
CA VAL A 339 15.23 2.29 11.24
C VAL A 339 15.20 0.87 10.64
N PRO A 340 16.32 0.11 10.64
CA PRO A 340 16.33 -1.26 10.18
C PRO A 340 15.67 -2.19 11.21
N LEU A 341 14.66 -2.92 10.75
CA LEU A 341 14.02 -4.00 11.50
C LEU A 341 14.78 -5.31 11.30
N ALA A 342 14.89 -6.12 12.35
CA ALA A 342 15.43 -7.48 12.25
C ALA A 342 14.29 -8.46 11.91
N THR A 343 14.56 -9.49 11.11
CA THR A 343 13.55 -10.48 10.72
C THR A 343 13.13 -11.35 11.90
N GLY A 344 11.82 -11.52 12.11
CA GLY A 344 11.26 -12.30 13.22
C GLY A 344 9.96 -11.71 13.75
N ALA A 345 9.35 -12.41 14.70
CA ALA A 345 8.12 -12.01 15.38
C ALA A 345 8.37 -11.60 16.84
N ASP A 346 7.47 -10.79 17.39
CA ASP A 346 7.48 -10.28 18.77
C ASP A 346 8.80 -9.61 19.21
N LEU A 347 9.53 -9.02 18.27
CA LEU A 347 10.82 -8.39 18.52
C LEU A 347 10.64 -7.03 19.21
N PRO A 348 11.48 -6.67 20.20
CA PRO A 348 11.24 -5.47 21.02
C PRO A 348 11.75 -4.18 20.35
N LEU A 349 10.85 -3.23 20.06
CA LEU A 349 11.22 -1.82 19.99
C LEU A 349 11.58 -1.33 21.41
N ARG A 350 12.58 -0.44 21.48
CA ARG A 350 13.07 0.19 22.72
C ARG A 350 13.33 1.66 22.47
N PHE A 351 12.88 2.55 23.37
CA PHE A 351 13.02 3.99 23.24
C PHE A 351 13.92 4.60 24.33
N TRP A 352 14.60 5.69 23.99
CA TRP A 352 15.40 6.56 24.87
C TRP A 352 15.17 8.02 24.47
N GLY A 353 15.40 8.95 25.40
CA GLY A 353 15.42 10.39 25.14
C GLY A 353 16.60 11.09 25.83
N SER A 354 16.90 12.31 25.39
CA SER A 354 17.79 13.28 26.06
C SER A 354 17.47 14.68 25.54
N SER A 355 17.70 15.73 26.32
CA SER A 355 17.73 17.10 25.78
C SER A 355 19.02 17.33 24.99
N SER A 356 18.97 18.08 23.90
CA SER A 356 20.17 18.82 23.47
C SER A 356 20.39 19.91 24.53
N GLY A 357 21.52 19.87 25.24
CA GLY A 357 21.63 20.53 26.54
C GLY A 357 21.36 19.59 27.73
N ASN A 358 21.49 18.27 27.52
CA ASN A 358 22.30 17.41 28.39
C ASN A 358 21.78 17.14 29.83
N SER A 359 20.50 17.43 30.12
CA SER A 359 19.81 16.90 31.31
C SER A 359 19.57 15.39 31.16
N GLN A 360 19.78 14.61 32.23
CA GLN A 360 19.44 13.18 32.23
C GLN A 360 17.91 12.97 32.18
N ILE A 361 17.38 12.56 31.02
CA ILE A 361 15.97 12.15 30.92
C ILE A 361 15.77 10.77 31.56
N ASN A 362 15.29 10.81 32.81
CA ASN A 362 14.66 9.66 33.43
C ASN A 362 13.30 9.42 32.76
N ILE A 363 13.18 8.33 32.00
CA ILE A 363 11.89 7.83 31.51
C ILE A 363 11.24 7.08 32.68
N VAL A 364 10.56 7.84 33.55
CA VAL A 364 9.89 7.32 34.75
C VAL A 364 8.49 6.84 34.37
N ASP A 365 8.42 5.59 33.92
CA ASP A 365 7.21 4.77 34.10
C ASP A 365 7.44 3.84 35.30
N ASN A 366 6.39 3.58 36.08
CA ASN A 366 6.43 3.24 37.51
C ASN A 366 7.02 1.85 37.84
N GLY A 367 8.33 1.70 37.66
CA GLY A 367 9.09 0.52 38.02
C GLY A 367 9.03 -0.60 36.98
N ILE A 368 10.20 -0.93 36.41
CA ILE A 368 10.44 -2.18 35.66
C ILE A 368 9.56 -2.38 34.40
N THR A 369 9.46 -1.38 33.53
CA THR A 369 9.42 -1.70 32.08
C THR A 369 10.12 -0.67 31.22
N LYS A 370 10.91 -1.14 30.24
CA LYS A 370 11.14 -0.38 29.01
C LYS A 370 9.82 -0.41 28.24
N ALA A 371 9.44 0.69 27.57
CA ALA A 371 8.26 0.71 26.70
C ALA A 371 8.47 -0.22 25.49
N PHE A 372 8.20 -1.51 25.67
CA PHE A 372 8.33 -2.55 24.67
C PHE A 372 7.07 -2.56 23.81
N GLN A 373 7.15 -1.99 22.61
CA GLN A 373 6.21 -2.33 21.53
C GLN A 373 6.82 -3.52 20.77
N PRO A 374 6.18 -4.71 20.77
CA PRO A 374 6.62 -5.80 19.92
C PRO A 374 6.35 -5.45 18.45
N TYR A 375 7.23 -5.87 17.55
CA TYR A 375 7.02 -5.80 16.11
C TYR A 375 7.31 -7.15 15.44
N THR A 376 6.73 -7.34 14.27
CA THR A 376 7.01 -8.49 13.40
C THR A 376 7.46 -8.00 12.04
N LEU A 377 8.69 -8.35 11.65
CA LEU A 377 9.14 -8.26 10.25
C LEU A 377 8.98 -9.64 9.62
N ASP A 378 7.93 -9.79 8.81
CA ASP A 378 7.68 -10.98 8.00
C ASP A 378 7.79 -10.63 6.52
N GLN A 379 8.65 -11.34 5.79
CA GLN A 379 8.91 -11.14 4.36
C GLN A 379 8.63 -12.42 3.56
N ILE A 380 7.92 -13.39 4.15
CA ILE A 380 7.68 -14.71 3.58
C ILE A 380 6.32 -14.73 2.87
N ALA A 381 6.35 -14.69 1.54
CA ALA A 381 5.12 -14.75 0.75
C ALA A 381 4.29 -16.03 0.99
N PRO A 382 2.94 -15.94 0.98
CA PRO A 382 2.03 -17.07 1.04
C PRO A 382 2.42 -18.26 0.16
N ASN A 383 2.41 -19.45 0.76
CA ASN A 383 2.59 -20.71 0.03
C ASN A 383 1.36 -21.04 -0.85
N ALA A 384 0.18 -20.57 -0.43
CA ALA A 384 -1.02 -20.64 -1.24
C ALA A 384 -0.96 -19.64 -2.40
N LYS A 385 -1.28 -20.11 -3.61
CA LYS A 385 -1.31 -19.34 -4.86
C LYS A 385 -2.58 -19.66 -5.62
N VAL A 386 -3.11 -18.70 -6.37
CA VAL A 386 -4.32 -18.90 -7.19
C VAL A 386 -4.02 -19.83 -8.36
N ALA A 387 -4.77 -20.93 -8.46
CA ALA A 387 -4.58 -21.99 -9.45
C ALA A 387 -5.67 -22.02 -10.53
N SER A 388 -6.88 -21.56 -10.22
CA SER A 388 -7.95 -21.40 -11.22
C SER A 388 -8.93 -20.31 -10.84
N LEU A 389 -9.58 -19.73 -11.85
CA LEU A 389 -10.68 -18.77 -11.74
C LEU A 389 -11.89 -19.28 -12.56
N SER A 390 -13.06 -18.71 -12.35
CA SER A 390 -14.30 -18.94 -13.10
C SER A 390 -15.25 -17.75 -12.94
N LEU A 391 -16.08 -17.50 -13.96
CA LEU A 391 -17.21 -16.59 -13.89
C LEU A 391 -18.45 -17.33 -13.39
N SER A 392 -19.36 -16.65 -12.68
CA SER A 392 -20.66 -17.21 -12.29
C SER A 392 -21.64 -17.40 -13.46
N SER A 393 -21.39 -16.73 -14.58
CA SER A 393 -22.15 -16.84 -15.82
C SER A 393 -21.19 -16.58 -16.98
N ASP A 394 -20.43 -17.58 -17.39
CA ASP A 394 -19.78 -17.63 -18.70
C ASP A 394 -20.82 -18.16 -19.70
N THR A 395 -21.05 -17.50 -20.83
CA THR A 395 -22.28 -17.71 -21.62
C THR A 395 -22.03 -17.90 -23.11
N GLY A 396 -22.96 -18.58 -23.79
CA GLY A 396 -22.89 -18.84 -25.23
C GLY A 396 -22.33 -20.24 -25.52
N SER A 397 -21.37 -20.35 -26.43
CA SER A 397 -20.87 -21.65 -26.91
C SER A 397 -19.88 -22.34 -25.97
N SER A 398 -19.35 -21.62 -24.98
CA SER A 398 -18.39 -22.10 -23.98
C SER A 398 -18.88 -21.77 -22.57
N GLN A 399 -18.30 -22.45 -21.58
CA GLN A 399 -18.51 -22.20 -20.15
C GLN A 399 -17.16 -22.04 -19.40
N SER A 400 -16.08 -21.81 -20.15
CA SER A 400 -14.72 -21.65 -19.60
C SER A 400 -13.76 -20.89 -20.54
N ASP A 401 -14.26 -20.00 -21.40
CA ASP A 401 -13.42 -19.13 -22.25
C ASP A 401 -13.44 -17.66 -21.82
N PHE A 402 -14.19 -17.33 -20.75
CA PHE A 402 -14.31 -15.99 -20.18
C PHE A 402 -14.91 -14.97 -21.16
N ILE A 403 -15.79 -15.42 -22.04
CA ILE A 403 -16.59 -14.61 -22.96
C ILE A 403 -18.06 -14.68 -22.51
N THR A 404 -18.61 -13.56 -22.04
CA THR A 404 -19.94 -13.53 -21.41
C THR A 404 -20.83 -12.38 -21.89
N SER A 405 -22.14 -12.59 -21.86
CA SER A 405 -23.17 -11.57 -22.05
C SER A 405 -23.53 -10.82 -20.76
N VAL A 406 -23.08 -11.34 -19.61
CA VAL A 406 -23.48 -10.87 -18.28
C VAL A 406 -22.32 -10.13 -17.62
N ALA A 407 -22.42 -8.80 -17.55
CA ALA A 407 -21.39 -7.96 -16.90
C ALA A 407 -21.31 -8.17 -15.38
N ALA A 408 -22.43 -8.46 -14.72
CA ALA A 408 -22.51 -8.70 -13.28
C ALA A 408 -22.12 -10.15 -12.95
N GLN A 409 -21.12 -10.33 -12.10
CA GLN A 409 -20.49 -11.63 -11.82
C GLN A 409 -20.20 -11.84 -10.33
N THR A 410 -20.19 -13.10 -9.92
CA THR A 410 -19.41 -13.58 -8.78
C THR A 410 -18.21 -14.32 -9.34
N LEU A 411 -17.01 -13.81 -9.09
CA LEU A 411 -15.77 -14.49 -9.46
C LEU A 411 -15.50 -15.59 -8.43
N SER A 412 -15.20 -16.81 -8.86
CA SER A 412 -14.91 -17.94 -7.96
C SER A 412 -13.68 -18.70 -8.43
N GLY A 413 -12.98 -19.38 -7.53
CA GLY A 413 -11.77 -20.09 -7.92
C GLY A 413 -11.22 -21.08 -6.91
N LYS A 414 -10.03 -21.61 -7.23
CA LYS A 414 -9.27 -22.54 -6.39
C LYS A 414 -7.82 -22.11 -6.23
N LEU A 415 -7.26 -22.43 -5.07
CA LEU A 415 -5.85 -22.30 -4.73
C LEU A 415 -5.11 -23.63 -4.92
N ASN A 416 -3.79 -23.58 -5.08
CA ASN A 416 -2.93 -24.78 -5.15
C ASN A 416 -2.72 -25.46 -3.77
N ALA A 417 -2.88 -24.70 -2.69
CA ALA A 417 -2.74 -25.11 -1.29
C ALA A 417 -3.79 -24.39 -0.44
N VAL A 418 -4.00 -24.86 0.80
CA VAL A 418 -4.95 -24.24 1.73
C VAL A 418 -4.37 -22.94 2.31
N THR A 419 -5.23 -21.96 2.58
CA THR A 419 -4.80 -20.76 3.32
C THR A 419 -4.63 -21.04 4.81
N VAL A 420 -3.62 -20.42 5.44
CA VAL A 420 -3.44 -20.38 6.89
C VAL A 420 -4.19 -19.18 7.51
N ALA A 421 -4.04 -18.96 8.82
CA ALA A 421 -4.67 -17.82 9.49
C ALA A 421 -4.15 -16.49 8.91
N ASN A 422 -5.06 -15.52 8.77
CA ASN A 422 -4.82 -14.16 8.26
C ASN A 422 -4.35 -14.04 6.79
N GLU A 423 -4.18 -15.14 6.05
CA GLU A 423 -4.04 -15.09 4.58
C GLU A 423 -5.39 -14.82 3.90
N VAL A 424 -5.41 -13.86 2.98
CA VAL A 424 -6.59 -13.47 2.20
C VAL A 424 -6.34 -13.54 0.70
N VAL A 425 -7.38 -13.86 -0.08
CA VAL A 425 -7.29 -13.76 -1.55
C VAL A 425 -7.62 -12.34 -1.99
N LYS A 426 -6.74 -11.74 -2.81
CA LYS A 426 -6.92 -10.42 -3.42
C LYS A 426 -7.19 -10.57 -4.91
N ILE A 427 -8.13 -9.80 -5.45
CA ILE A 427 -8.48 -9.77 -6.87
C ILE A 427 -8.48 -8.33 -7.40
N SER A 428 -7.84 -8.10 -8.54
CA SER A 428 -7.84 -6.85 -9.29
C SER A 428 -8.53 -7.02 -10.64
N LEU A 429 -9.16 -5.94 -11.13
CA LEU A 429 -9.85 -5.86 -12.41
C LEU A 429 -9.24 -4.80 -13.35
N ASP A 430 -8.19 -4.12 -12.90
CA ASP A 430 -7.61 -2.90 -13.48
C ASP A 430 -6.10 -3.01 -13.74
N GLY A 431 -5.58 -4.24 -13.81
CA GLY A 431 -4.16 -4.52 -14.04
C GLY A 431 -3.27 -4.36 -12.80
N GLY A 432 -3.85 -4.46 -11.60
CA GLY A 432 -3.14 -4.44 -10.33
C GLY A 432 -3.08 -3.07 -9.64
N LEU A 433 -3.83 -2.08 -10.14
CA LEU A 433 -3.89 -0.72 -9.57
C LEU A 433 -4.75 -0.67 -8.29
N SER A 434 -5.84 -1.45 -8.24
CA SER A 434 -6.64 -1.65 -7.04
C SER A 434 -6.98 -3.13 -6.81
N TRP A 435 -7.08 -3.51 -5.54
CA TRP A 435 -7.26 -4.90 -5.12
C TRP A 435 -8.42 -5.03 -4.14
N GLN A 436 -9.38 -5.90 -4.46
CA GLN A 436 -10.52 -6.24 -3.62
C GLN A 436 -10.25 -7.55 -2.88
N THR A 437 -10.58 -7.61 -1.59
CA THR A 437 -10.48 -8.85 -0.80
C THR A 437 -11.64 -9.78 -1.14
N ALA A 438 -11.34 -10.96 -1.67
CA ALA A 438 -12.28 -12.06 -1.86
C ALA A 438 -12.49 -12.85 -0.56
N SER A 439 -13.62 -13.53 -0.44
CA SER A 439 -13.90 -14.44 0.66
C SER A 439 -13.21 -15.78 0.44
N ASN A 440 -12.26 -16.14 1.29
CA ASN A 440 -11.67 -17.47 1.42
C ASN A 440 -11.95 -18.05 2.82
N THR A 441 -11.76 -19.35 2.99
CA THR A 441 -11.86 -20.01 4.31
C THR A 441 -10.57 -20.73 4.63
N VAL A 442 -9.97 -20.41 5.78
CA VAL A 442 -8.74 -21.03 6.31
C VAL A 442 -8.87 -22.55 6.34
N GLY A 443 -7.83 -23.27 5.95
CA GLY A 443 -7.84 -24.73 5.82
C GLY A 443 -8.61 -25.25 4.59
N THR A 444 -9.06 -24.37 3.69
CA THR A 444 -9.67 -24.74 2.41
C THR A 444 -8.93 -24.09 1.23
N ILE A 445 -9.19 -24.61 0.02
CA ILE A 445 -8.63 -24.08 -1.24
C ILE A 445 -9.62 -23.19 -2.01
N GLY A 446 -10.81 -22.93 -1.49
CA GLY A 446 -11.88 -22.22 -2.21
C GLY A 446 -11.90 -20.73 -1.91
N PHE A 447 -12.18 -19.92 -2.93
CA PHE A 447 -12.44 -18.48 -2.76
C PHE A 447 -13.55 -17.97 -3.70
N SER A 448 -14.20 -16.87 -3.31
CA SER A 448 -15.15 -16.14 -4.17
C SER A 448 -15.25 -14.65 -3.85
N LEU A 449 -15.51 -13.83 -4.87
CA LEU A 449 -15.78 -12.39 -4.78
C LEU A 449 -17.10 -12.08 -5.49
N SER A 450 -18.13 -11.76 -4.72
CA SER A 450 -19.49 -11.51 -5.19
C SER A 450 -19.76 -10.04 -5.49
N GLY A 451 -20.61 -9.75 -6.48
CA GLY A 451 -21.06 -8.40 -6.78
C GLY A 451 -20.10 -7.59 -7.68
N VAL A 452 -19.22 -8.29 -8.40
CA VAL A 452 -18.31 -7.69 -9.37
C VAL A 452 -19.09 -7.26 -10.61
N THR A 453 -18.78 -6.08 -11.17
CA THR A 453 -19.21 -5.70 -12.53
C THR A 453 -17.97 -5.61 -13.41
N LEU A 454 -17.90 -6.46 -14.44
CA LEU A 454 -16.80 -6.47 -15.40
C LEU A 454 -16.96 -5.30 -16.41
N PRO A 455 -15.91 -4.50 -16.66
CA PRO A 455 -16.01 -3.22 -17.38
C PRO A 455 -16.10 -3.31 -18.92
N GLY A 456 -16.27 -4.51 -19.50
CA GLY A 456 -16.12 -4.75 -20.93
C GLY A 456 -15.12 -5.87 -21.18
N SER A 457 -13.95 -5.58 -21.73
CA SER A 457 -12.83 -6.53 -21.82
C SER A 457 -11.66 -6.09 -20.95
N GLY A 458 -10.81 -7.04 -20.54
CA GLY A 458 -9.66 -6.77 -19.69
C GLY A 458 -8.98 -8.02 -19.16
N THR A 459 -8.25 -7.86 -18.05
CA THR A 459 -7.56 -8.94 -17.34
C THR A 459 -7.95 -8.92 -15.87
N ILE A 460 -8.47 -10.03 -15.35
CA ILE A 460 -8.59 -10.26 -13.92
C ILE A 460 -7.23 -10.76 -13.42
N GLN A 461 -6.72 -10.12 -12.37
CA GLN A 461 -5.53 -10.58 -11.65
C GLN A 461 -5.90 -11.05 -10.26
N ALA A 462 -5.23 -12.08 -9.75
CA ALA A 462 -5.51 -12.63 -8.42
C ALA A 462 -4.25 -13.14 -7.73
N ARG A 463 -4.13 -12.91 -6.42
CA ARG A 463 -3.01 -13.34 -5.57
C ARG A 463 -3.50 -13.68 -4.16
N VAL A 464 -2.72 -14.43 -3.41
CA VAL A 464 -2.90 -14.54 -1.94
C VAL A 464 -2.00 -13.49 -1.28
N GLU A 465 -2.44 -12.90 -0.19
CA GLU A 465 -1.74 -11.87 0.56
C GLU A 465 -1.86 -12.18 2.05
N ASP A 466 -0.77 -12.02 2.81
CA ASP A 466 -0.76 -12.23 4.27
C ASP A 466 -1.11 -10.96 5.07
N VAL A 467 -0.93 -11.03 6.39
CA VAL A 467 -1.16 -9.90 7.31
C VAL A 467 -0.08 -8.80 7.22
N ALA A 468 1.11 -9.11 6.72
CA ALA A 468 2.26 -8.20 6.59
C ALA A 468 2.34 -7.50 5.21
N GLY A 469 1.47 -7.89 4.28
CA GLY A 469 1.43 -7.41 2.90
C GLY A 469 2.28 -8.20 1.91
N ASN A 470 2.79 -9.39 2.28
CA ASN A 470 3.49 -10.25 1.33
C ASN A 470 2.49 -10.92 0.38
N ALA A 471 2.77 -10.83 -0.92
CA ALA A 471 1.90 -11.38 -1.96
C ALA A 471 2.51 -12.62 -2.61
N SER A 472 1.65 -13.60 -2.92
CA SER A 472 1.99 -14.70 -3.83
C SER A 472 2.24 -14.22 -5.26
N ASP A 473 2.78 -15.10 -6.11
CA ASP A 473 2.74 -14.94 -7.56
C ASP A 473 1.32 -14.55 -8.01
N THR A 474 1.22 -13.62 -8.96
CA THR A 474 -0.06 -13.11 -9.46
C THR A 474 -0.57 -13.95 -10.63
N PHE A 475 -1.65 -14.67 -10.41
CA PHE A 475 -2.45 -15.30 -11.47
C PHE A 475 -3.11 -14.23 -12.34
N SER A 476 -3.21 -14.46 -13.65
CA SER A 476 -3.81 -13.52 -14.62
C SER A 476 -4.70 -14.26 -15.61
N GLN A 477 -5.91 -13.76 -15.85
CA GLN A 477 -6.89 -14.32 -16.78
C GLN A 477 -7.57 -13.20 -17.57
N THR A 478 -7.55 -13.27 -18.91
CA THR A 478 -8.27 -12.33 -19.77
C THR A 478 -9.77 -12.65 -19.84
N PHE A 479 -10.60 -11.64 -20.10
CA PHE A 479 -12.05 -11.79 -20.27
C PHE A 479 -12.60 -10.82 -21.32
N LYS A 480 -13.80 -11.11 -21.83
CA LYS A 480 -14.61 -10.22 -22.66
C LYS A 480 -16.08 -10.25 -22.24
N VAL A 481 -16.70 -9.09 -22.16
CA VAL A 481 -18.15 -8.94 -22.00
C VAL A 481 -18.75 -8.31 -23.25
N TYR A 482 -19.74 -8.96 -23.83
CA TYR A 482 -20.54 -8.46 -24.95
C TYR A 482 -22.00 -8.34 -24.51
N THR A 483 -22.47 -7.13 -24.18
CA THR A 483 -23.86 -6.90 -23.72
C THR A 483 -24.83 -6.53 -24.85
N THR A 484 -24.38 -6.56 -26.11
CA THR A 484 -25.13 -6.09 -27.28
C THR A 484 -25.01 -7.08 -28.42
N ALA A 485 -26.14 -7.52 -28.96
CA ALA A 485 -26.18 -8.43 -30.10
C ALA A 485 -25.49 -7.87 -31.36
N PRO A 486 -24.91 -8.75 -32.22
CA PRO A 486 -24.39 -8.39 -33.53
C PRO A 486 -25.35 -7.54 -34.38
N THR A 487 -24.85 -6.42 -34.90
CA THR A 487 -25.54 -5.63 -35.92
C THR A 487 -25.26 -6.13 -37.34
N THR A 488 -24.25 -7.01 -37.49
CA THR A 488 -23.93 -7.73 -38.73
C THR A 488 -25.14 -8.52 -39.20
N SER A 489 -25.61 -8.23 -40.42
CA SER A 489 -26.84 -8.77 -41.00
C SER A 489 -26.58 -9.46 -42.34
N ILE A 490 -27.54 -10.28 -42.79
CA ILE A 490 -27.42 -11.05 -44.03
C ILE A 490 -27.79 -10.15 -45.22
N SER A 491 -26.83 -9.97 -46.14
CA SER A 491 -26.99 -9.17 -47.37
C SER A 491 -27.45 -10.01 -48.56
N THR A 492 -26.94 -11.24 -48.69
CA THR A 492 -27.35 -12.18 -49.74
C THR A 492 -27.36 -13.61 -49.20
N LEU A 493 -28.19 -14.44 -49.82
CA LEU A 493 -28.25 -15.89 -49.60
C LEU A 493 -28.42 -16.56 -50.97
N ARG A 494 -27.93 -17.79 -51.14
CA ARG A 494 -28.17 -18.63 -52.32
C ARG A 494 -28.00 -20.11 -51.99
N LEU A 495 -28.73 -20.96 -52.71
CA LEU A 495 -28.44 -22.39 -52.84
C LEU A 495 -27.20 -22.60 -53.73
N SER A 496 -26.61 -23.79 -53.70
CA SER A 496 -25.52 -24.14 -54.64
C SER A 496 -26.04 -24.45 -56.04
N THR A 497 -27.29 -24.90 -56.14
CA THR A 497 -27.96 -25.24 -57.39
C THR A 497 -29.44 -24.88 -57.28
N ASP A 498 -29.83 -23.70 -57.75
CA ASP A 498 -31.22 -23.30 -57.99
C ASP A 498 -31.60 -23.78 -59.41
N THR A 499 -32.76 -24.43 -59.61
CA THR A 499 -33.08 -25.05 -60.92
C THR A 499 -34.47 -24.70 -61.42
N GLY A 500 -34.54 -23.96 -62.52
CA GLY A 500 -35.80 -23.65 -63.19
C GLY A 500 -35.62 -22.46 -64.14
N PRO A 501 -36.72 -21.76 -64.46
CA PRO A 501 -36.68 -20.50 -65.22
C PRO A 501 -36.05 -19.34 -64.42
N SER A 502 -36.00 -19.47 -63.09
CA SER A 502 -35.42 -18.53 -62.14
C SER A 502 -34.11 -19.09 -61.56
N SER A 503 -33.27 -18.21 -61.06
CA SER A 503 -32.02 -18.54 -60.33
C SER A 503 -31.91 -17.78 -59.00
N THR A 504 -33.04 -17.27 -58.50
CA THR A 504 -33.14 -16.43 -57.30
C THR A 504 -34.40 -16.69 -56.47
N ASP A 505 -35.20 -17.71 -56.78
CA ASP A 505 -36.46 -17.99 -56.08
C ASP A 505 -36.38 -19.17 -55.08
N PHE A 506 -35.23 -19.83 -54.97
CA PHE A 506 -34.98 -20.95 -54.06
C PHE A 506 -35.83 -22.19 -54.37
N THR A 507 -36.21 -22.36 -55.65
CA THR A 507 -36.85 -23.56 -56.19
C THR A 507 -35.81 -24.46 -56.88
N THR A 508 -35.70 -25.71 -56.43
CA THR A 508 -34.70 -26.63 -56.94
C THR A 508 -35.16 -28.08 -57.00
N SER A 509 -34.67 -28.81 -58.00
CA SER A 509 -34.83 -30.27 -58.12
C SER A 509 -33.72 -31.05 -57.42
N VAL A 510 -32.72 -30.36 -56.85
CA VAL A 510 -31.56 -30.97 -56.19
C VAL A 510 -31.66 -30.81 -54.68
N SER A 511 -31.86 -31.91 -53.96
CA SER A 511 -31.99 -31.91 -52.49
C SER A 511 -30.67 -31.59 -51.78
N ALA A 512 -29.55 -32.12 -52.30
CA ALA A 512 -28.22 -31.92 -51.75
C ALA A 512 -27.69 -30.52 -52.08
N GLN A 513 -27.49 -29.69 -51.06
CA GLN A 513 -27.17 -28.27 -51.22
C GLN A 513 -26.03 -27.80 -50.30
N THR A 514 -25.31 -26.79 -50.77
CA THR A 514 -24.47 -25.91 -49.96
C THR A 514 -25.11 -24.53 -49.93
N LEU A 515 -25.61 -24.13 -48.77
CA LEU A 515 -26.10 -22.78 -48.57
C LEU A 515 -24.89 -21.83 -48.48
N SER A 516 -24.97 -20.67 -49.11
CA SER A 516 -23.91 -19.66 -49.02
C SER A 516 -24.45 -18.25 -49.19
N GLY A 517 -23.70 -17.25 -48.74
CA GLY A 517 -24.19 -15.88 -48.74
C GLY A 517 -23.13 -14.83 -48.42
N THR A 518 -23.59 -13.58 -48.29
CA THR A 518 -22.78 -12.45 -47.86
C THR A 518 -23.46 -11.65 -46.75
N LEU A 519 -22.65 -10.94 -45.98
CA LEU A 519 -23.01 -10.15 -44.81
C LEU A 519 -22.84 -8.65 -45.09
N SER A 520 -23.54 -7.81 -44.32
CA SER A 520 -23.48 -6.34 -44.43
C SER A 520 -22.17 -5.74 -43.92
N ALA A 521 -21.46 -6.46 -43.04
CA ALA A 521 -20.12 -6.13 -42.55
C ALA A 521 -19.24 -7.40 -42.49
N PRO A 522 -17.90 -7.29 -42.38
CA PRO A 522 -17.02 -8.42 -42.12
C PRO A 522 -17.20 -8.90 -40.67
N THR A 523 -17.20 -10.22 -40.44
CA THR A 523 -17.32 -10.78 -39.08
C THR A 523 -16.08 -10.52 -38.22
N SER A 524 -16.27 -10.25 -36.94
CA SER A 524 -15.22 -10.24 -35.93
C SER A 524 -14.73 -11.66 -35.59
N PRO A 525 -13.58 -11.82 -34.92
CA PRO A 525 -13.11 -13.14 -34.44
C PRO A 525 -14.04 -13.84 -33.44
N ASP A 526 -15.04 -13.14 -32.91
CA ASP A 526 -15.98 -13.62 -31.90
C ASP A 526 -17.45 -13.60 -32.39
N GLU A 527 -17.68 -13.47 -33.70
CA GLU A 527 -18.98 -13.63 -34.36
C GLU A 527 -19.06 -14.95 -35.16
N LEU A 528 -20.23 -15.59 -35.10
CA LEU A 528 -20.56 -16.86 -35.74
C LEU A 528 -21.84 -16.69 -36.58
N VAL A 529 -21.83 -17.15 -37.83
CA VAL A 529 -23.06 -17.20 -38.63
C VAL A 529 -23.83 -18.49 -38.30
N MET A 530 -25.09 -18.35 -37.90
CA MET A 530 -25.94 -19.46 -37.47
C MET A 530 -27.13 -19.64 -38.41
N ILE A 531 -27.37 -20.87 -38.86
CA ILE A 531 -28.41 -21.25 -39.84
C ILE A 531 -29.37 -22.27 -39.21
N SER A 532 -30.67 -22.09 -39.44
CA SER A 532 -31.73 -23.02 -39.04
C SER A 532 -32.60 -23.39 -40.25
N LEU A 533 -33.05 -24.66 -40.29
CA LEU A 533 -33.92 -25.20 -41.34
C LEU A 533 -35.30 -25.63 -40.81
N ASP A 534 -35.51 -25.57 -39.49
CA ASP A 534 -36.70 -26.02 -38.77
C ASP A 534 -37.48 -24.84 -38.17
N ASN A 535 -37.49 -23.71 -38.87
CA ASN A 535 -38.12 -22.46 -38.46
C ASN A 535 -37.55 -21.87 -37.14
N GLY A 536 -36.36 -22.29 -36.70
CA GLY A 536 -35.63 -21.72 -35.56
C GLY A 536 -35.54 -22.60 -34.32
N GLY A 537 -35.93 -23.88 -34.40
CA GLY A 537 -35.83 -24.83 -33.29
C GLY A 537 -34.40 -25.29 -33.01
N THR A 538 -33.63 -25.57 -34.06
CA THR A 538 -32.22 -25.95 -34.01
C THR A 538 -31.39 -25.08 -34.95
N TRP A 539 -30.13 -24.84 -34.58
CA TRP A 539 -29.22 -23.93 -35.28
C TRP A 539 -27.87 -24.60 -35.48
N GLN A 540 -27.31 -24.46 -36.69
CA GLN A 540 -26.03 -25.01 -37.12
C GLN A 540 -25.07 -23.85 -37.46
N THR A 541 -23.82 -23.96 -37.02
CA THR A 541 -22.80 -22.95 -37.32
C THR A 541 -22.32 -23.09 -38.76
N ALA A 542 -22.38 -22.00 -39.52
CA ALA A 542 -21.79 -21.91 -40.85
C ALA A 542 -20.27 -21.72 -40.76
N SER A 543 -19.55 -22.04 -41.83
CA SER A 543 -18.18 -21.59 -42.02
C SER A 543 -18.20 -20.10 -42.38
N ASN A 544 -17.71 -19.24 -41.48
CA ASN A 544 -17.36 -17.84 -41.76
C ASN A 544 -15.90 -17.57 -41.38
N THR A 545 -15.24 -16.65 -42.09
CA THR A 545 -13.86 -16.25 -41.79
C THR A 545 -13.86 -14.84 -41.20
N ALA A 546 -13.29 -14.68 -40.02
CA ALA A 546 -13.14 -13.37 -39.39
C ALA A 546 -12.36 -12.40 -40.32
N GLY A 547 -12.83 -11.16 -40.41
CA GLY A 547 -12.35 -10.17 -41.38
C GLY A 547 -12.95 -10.30 -42.78
N THR A 548 -13.87 -11.24 -43.03
CA THR A 548 -14.61 -11.34 -44.31
C THR A 548 -16.13 -11.32 -44.11
N ASN A 549 -16.84 -10.92 -45.19
CA ASN A 549 -18.30 -10.84 -45.25
C ASN A 549 -18.94 -12.15 -45.77
N SER A 550 -18.21 -13.25 -45.96
CA SER A 550 -18.68 -14.45 -46.68
C SER A 550 -18.92 -15.62 -45.74
N PHE A 551 -20.01 -16.36 -45.94
CA PHE A 551 -20.29 -17.60 -45.22
C PHE A 551 -20.81 -18.73 -46.11
N SER A 552 -20.62 -19.98 -45.67
CA SER A 552 -21.23 -21.16 -46.30
C SER A 552 -21.50 -22.28 -45.29
N LEU A 553 -22.51 -23.10 -45.58
CA LEU A 553 -22.82 -24.35 -44.87
C LEU A 553 -23.10 -25.44 -45.91
N ALA A 554 -22.19 -26.40 -45.99
CA ALA A 554 -22.22 -27.48 -46.97
C ALA A 554 -22.86 -28.76 -46.39
N GLY A 555 -23.28 -29.67 -47.27
CA GLY A 555 -23.82 -30.98 -46.87
C GLY A 555 -25.27 -30.94 -46.37
N LEU A 556 -26.02 -29.89 -46.70
CA LEU A 556 -27.45 -29.85 -46.40
C LEU A 556 -28.22 -30.78 -47.34
N ASN A 557 -29.29 -31.39 -46.83
CA ASN A 557 -30.22 -32.17 -47.64
C ASN A 557 -31.64 -31.62 -47.41
N LEU A 558 -32.08 -30.75 -48.31
CA LEU A 558 -33.37 -30.08 -48.25
C LEU A 558 -34.45 -30.96 -48.89
N SER A 559 -35.70 -30.91 -48.41
CA SER A 559 -36.80 -31.68 -48.99
C SER A 559 -38.14 -30.99 -48.76
N GLY A 560 -39.07 -31.13 -49.72
CA GLY A 560 -40.36 -30.42 -49.69
C GLY A 560 -40.19 -28.91 -49.67
N SER A 561 -41.15 -28.21 -49.05
CA SER A 561 -41.07 -26.77 -48.79
C SER A 561 -40.68 -26.46 -47.35
N GLY A 562 -39.96 -25.37 -47.14
CA GLY A 562 -39.58 -24.92 -45.80
C GLY A 562 -39.07 -23.49 -45.74
N THR A 563 -38.51 -23.10 -44.60
CA THR A 563 -37.96 -21.77 -44.37
C THR A 563 -36.56 -21.87 -43.75
N ILE A 564 -35.57 -21.38 -44.50
CA ILE A 564 -34.22 -21.16 -44.00
C ILE A 564 -34.24 -19.89 -43.15
N LYS A 565 -33.73 -19.96 -41.93
CA LYS A 565 -33.41 -18.80 -41.09
C LYS A 565 -31.92 -18.67 -40.93
N VAL A 566 -31.40 -17.44 -40.97
CA VAL A 566 -29.98 -17.15 -40.83
C VAL A 566 -29.80 -15.90 -39.95
N ARG A 567 -28.85 -15.94 -39.02
CA ARG A 567 -28.50 -14.82 -38.13
C ARG A 567 -26.99 -14.81 -37.87
N VAL A 568 -26.51 -13.73 -37.24
CA VAL A 568 -25.16 -13.70 -36.65
C VAL A 568 -25.32 -13.69 -35.13
N ASP A 569 -24.64 -14.62 -34.45
CA ASP A 569 -24.51 -14.66 -33.00
C ASP A 569 -23.08 -14.26 -32.61
N ASP A 570 -22.89 -13.66 -31.44
CA ASP A 570 -21.56 -13.59 -30.83
C ASP A 570 -21.27 -14.83 -29.97
N LYS A 571 -20.00 -15.07 -29.63
CA LYS A 571 -19.59 -16.20 -28.77
C LYS A 571 -20.18 -16.14 -27.35
N ALA A 572 -20.52 -14.94 -26.87
CA ALA A 572 -21.22 -14.72 -25.59
C ALA A 572 -22.69 -15.20 -25.63
N GLY A 573 -23.24 -15.46 -26.82
CA GLY A 573 -24.59 -15.99 -27.03
C GLY A 573 -25.66 -14.92 -27.34
N ASN A 574 -25.28 -13.67 -27.64
CA ASN A 574 -26.24 -12.67 -28.09
C ASN A 574 -26.57 -12.86 -29.58
N SER A 575 -27.86 -13.00 -29.91
CA SER A 575 -28.32 -13.18 -31.29
C SER A 575 -28.72 -11.87 -31.98
N GLY A 576 -28.11 -11.62 -33.13
CA GLY A 576 -28.48 -10.55 -34.05
C GLY A 576 -29.77 -10.82 -34.83
N ALA A 577 -30.06 -9.94 -35.80
CA ALA A 577 -31.30 -10.00 -36.58
C ALA A 577 -31.43 -11.27 -37.43
N ILE A 578 -32.62 -11.88 -37.43
CA ILE A 578 -32.92 -13.08 -38.21
C ILE A 578 -33.38 -12.70 -39.63
N TYR A 579 -32.58 -13.08 -40.62
CA TYR A 579 -33.00 -13.20 -42.02
C TYR A 579 -33.81 -14.48 -42.22
N SER A 580 -34.84 -14.45 -43.07
CA SER A 580 -35.71 -15.60 -43.37
C SER A 580 -35.96 -15.71 -44.87
N GLN A 581 -35.82 -16.91 -45.43
CA GLN A 581 -36.03 -17.20 -46.85
C GLN A 581 -36.79 -18.52 -47.00
N ALA A 582 -37.87 -18.52 -47.78
CA ALA A 582 -38.58 -19.74 -48.15
C ALA A 582 -37.77 -20.53 -49.20
N PHE A 583 -37.94 -21.85 -49.24
CA PHE A 583 -37.41 -22.71 -50.30
C PHE A 583 -38.43 -23.77 -50.71
N LEU A 584 -38.27 -24.29 -51.93
CA LEU A 584 -39.01 -25.45 -52.43
C LEU A 584 -38.03 -26.42 -53.10
N VAL A 585 -38.01 -27.67 -52.62
CA VAL A 585 -37.37 -28.78 -53.32
C VAL A 585 -38.45 -29.55 -54.07
N ASP A 586 -38.55 -29.30 -55.38
CA ASP A 586 -39.40 -30.05 -56.30
C ASP A 586 -38.54 -30.91 -57.22
N ALA A 587 -38.36 -32.17 -56.81
CA ALA A 587 -37.69 -33.20 -57.58
C ALA A 587 -38.67 -34.00 -58.47
N THR A 588 -39.91 -33.53 -58.64
CA THR A 588 -40.95 -34.20 -59.43
C THR A 588 -40.78 -33.84 -60.91
N PRO A 589 -40.51 -34.80 -61.82
CA PRO A 589 -40.52 -34.52 -63.25
C PRO A 589 -41.96 -34.25 -63.70
N PRO A 590 -42.21 -33.29 -64.60
CA PRO A 590 -43.55 -33.05 -65.14
C PRO A 590 -44.06 -34.28 -65.91
N SER A 591 -45.38 -34.46 -65.89
CA SER A 591 -46.06 -35.58 -66.53
C SER A 591 -45.74 -35.65 -68.03
N ALA A 592 -45.38 -36.85 -68.51
CA ALA A 592 -44.92 -37.07 -69.88
C ALA A 592 -45.96 -36.59 -70.91
N PRO A 593 -45.57 -35.74 -71.90
CA PRO A 593 -46.52 -35.14 -72.82
C PRO A 593 -47.12 -36.18 -73.76
N GLY A 594 -48.45 -36.27 -73.75
CA GLY A 594 -49.22 -37.05 -74.71
C GLY A 594 -49.32 -36.31 -76.05
N ILE A 595 -49.18 -37.06 -77.15
CA ILE A 595 -49.45 -36.58 -78.51
C ILE A 595 -50.56 -37.42 -79.14
N SER A 596 -51.51 -36.74 -79.78
CA SER A 596 -52.65 -37.37 -80.45
C SER A 596 -52.91 -36.72 -81.80
N THR A 597 -53.47 -37.49 -82.73
CA THR A 597 -53.87 -37.03 -84.06
C THR A 597 -55.29 -37.47 -84.35
N ALA A 598 -56.02 -36.71 -85.18
CA ALA A 598 -57.38 -37.09 -85.59
C ALA A 598 -57.43 -38.30 -86.53
N ALA A 599 -56.29 -38.74 -87.09
CA ALA A 599 -56.15 -39.93 -87.92
C ALA A 599 -54.71 -40.45 -87.90
N ALA A 600 -54.53 -41.78 -87.91
CA ALA A 600 -53.21 -42.43 -87.92
C ALA A 600 -52.54 -42.42 -89.31
N LEU A 601 -53.31 -42.20 -90.38
CA LEU A 601 -52.83 -41.99 -91.75
C LEU A 601 -53.57 -40.79 -92.33
N THR A 602 -52.86 -39.91 -93.05
CA THR A 602 -53.47 -38.74 -93.69
C THR A 602 -52.71 -38.34 -94.96
N ASN A 603 -53.42 -37.73 -95.90
CA ASN A 603 -52.85 -37.05 -97.07
C ASN A 603 -52.75 -35.52 -96.89
N ASN A 604 -53.14 -35.00 -95.72
CA ASN A 604 -52.95 -33.61 -95.36
C ASN A 604 -51.46 -33.35 -95.03
N LYS A 605 -50.80 -32.50 -95.80
CA LYS A 605 -49.39 -32.11 -95.61
C LYS A 605 -49.13 -31.23 -94.37
N ALA A 606 -50.16 -30.61 -93.82
CA ALA A 606 -50.10 -29.84 -92.58
C ALA A 606 -51.04 -30.48 -91.53
N PRO A 607 -50.71 -31.69 -91.02
CA PRO A 607 -51.49 -32.32 -89.96
C PRO A 607 -51.50 -31.41 -88.73
N VAL A 608 -52.64 -31.40 -88.03
CA VAL A 608 -52.76 -30.74 -86.74
C VAL A 608 -52.47 -31.79 -85.67
N LEU A 609 -51.42 -31.55 -84.90
CA LEU A 609 -51.04 -32.36 -83.75
C LEU A 609 -51.75 -31.80 -82.52
N THR A 610 -52.41 -32.65 -81.76
CA THR A 610 -53.08 -32.28 -80.50
C THR A 610 -52.25 -32.83 -79.34
N ILE A 611 -51.62 -31.91 -78.61
CA ILE A 611 -50.72 -32.23 -77.50
C ILE A 611 -51.44 -31.98 -76.18
N THR A 612 -51.19 -32.87 -75.21
CA THR A 612 -51.61 -32.75 -73.81
C THR A 612 -50.39 -32.87 -72.92
N ALA A 613 -50.15 -31.88 -72.08
CA ALA A 613 -49.03 -31.84 -71.15
C ALA A 613 -49.48 -31.20 -69.83
N GLU A 614 -48.63 -31.30 -68.81
CA GLU A 614 -48.82 -30.63 -67.53
C GLU A 614 -48.77 -29.10 -67.70
N ALA A 615 -49.49 -28.35 -66.86
CA ALA A 615 -49.52 -26.90 -66.92
C ALA A 615 -48.12 -26.27 -66.72
N ASP A 616 -47.89 -25.16 -67.40
CA ASP A 616 -46.64 -24.38 -67.48
C ASP A 616 -45.37 -25.15 -67.89
N SER A 617 -45.51 -26.44 -68.23
CA SER A 617 -44.44 -27.24 -68.82
C SER A 617 -44.14 -26.82 -70.25
N THR A 618 -42.84 -26.84 -70.61
CA THR A 618 -42.40 -26.58 -71.99
C THR A 618 -42.24 -27.88 -72.75
N VAL A 619 -43.04 -28.05 -73.80
CA VAL A 619 -43.03 -29.22 -74.68
C VAL A 619 -42.21 -28.92 -75.93
N GLN A 620 -41.33 -29.84 -76.28
CA GLN A 620 -40.58 -29.86 -77.54
C GLN A 620 -41.05 -31.05 -78.38
N VAL A 621 -41.35 -30.81 -79.66
CA VAL A 621 -41.90 -31.82 -80.57
C VAL A 621 -40.94 -32.05 -81.73
N TYR A 622 -40.63 -33.32 -81.99
CA TYR A 622 -39.61 -33.74 -82.95
C TYR A 622 -40.17 -34.69 -84.01
N GLU A 623 -39.63 -34.62 -85.22
CA GLU A 623 -39.73 -35.67 -86.23
C GLU A 623 -38.35 -36.34 -86.35
N GLY A 624 -38.26 -37.59 -85.90
CA GLY A 624 -36.97 -38.26 -85.75
C GLY A 624 -36.06 -37.49 -84.77
N THR A 625 -35.05 -36.79 -85.30
CA THR A 625 -34.16 -35.89 -84.55
C THR A 625 -34.39 -34.40 -84.84
N THR A 626 -35.27 -34.05 -85.77
CA THR A 626 -35.56 -32.67 -86.19
C THR A 626 -36.58 -32.02 -85.26
N LEU A 627 -36.22 -30.93 -84.57
CA LEU A 627 -37.17 -30.15 -83.76
C LEU A 627 -38.19 -29.45 -84.69
N LEU A 628 -39.45 -29.87 -84.65
CA LEU A 628 -40.55 -29.23 -85.37
C LEU A 628 -41.04 -27.94 -84.67
N GLY A 629 -40.96 -27.91 -83.35
CA GLY A 629 -41.35 -26.73 -82.57
C GLY A 629 -41.29 -26.93 -81.06
N THR A 630 -41.27 -25.80 -80.35
CA THR A 630 -41.32 -25.70 -78.89
C THR A 630 -42.47 -24.79 -78.48
N ALA A 631 -43.22 -25.12 -77.43
CA ALA A 631 -44.09 -24.17 -76.76
C ALA A 631 -44.36 -24.56 -75.30
N THR A 632 -44.89 -23.61 -74.53
CA THR A 632 -45.29 -23.80 -73.13
C THR A 632 -46.79 -24.02 -73.03
N GLN A 633 -47.21 -25.00 -72.23
CA GLN A 633 -48.61 -25.34 -71.99
C GLN A 633 -49.24 -24.37 -70.99
N THR A 634 -50.05 -23.41 -71.43
CA THR A 634 -50.51 -22.29 -70.56
C THR A 634 -51.76 -22.57 -69.71
N SER A 635 -52.21 -23.83 -69.60
CA SER A 635 -53.28 -24.28 -68.71
C SER A 635 -53.38 -25.80 -68.70
N ASP A 636 -54.04 -26.36 -67.67
CA ASP A 636 -54.38 -27.78 -67.52
C ASP A 636 -55.27 -28.34 -68.65
N GLN A 637 -56.01 -27.49 -69.37
CA GLN A 637 -56.87 -27.87 -70.50
C GLN A 637 -56.48 -27.23 -71.85
N GLY A 638 -55.25 -26.75 -71.99
CA GLY A 638 -54.73 -26.27 -73.27
C GLY A 638 -54.55 -27.40 -74.30
N HIS A 639 -54.89 -27.15 -75.55
CA HIS A 639 -54.40 -27.95 -76.69
C HIS A 639 -53.45 -27.11 -77.54
N LEU A 640 -52.17 -27.47 -77.50
CA LEU A 640 -51.16 -26.87 -78.36
C LEU A 640 -51.30 -27.43 -79.77
N HIS A 641 -51.76 -26.60 -80.70
CA HIS A 641 -51.92 -26.94 -82.11
C HIS A 641 -50.67 -26.57 -82.90
N LEU A 642 -49.72 -27.50 -83.03
CA LEU A 642 -48.63 -27.36 -84.00
C LEU A 642 -49.12 -27.75 -85.40
N ARG A 643 -48.66 -27.02 -86.42
CA ARG A 643 -48.84 -27.36 -87.84
C ARG A 643 -47.47 -27.63 -88.44
N HIS A 644 -47.33 -28.75 -89.16
CA HIS A 644 -46.14 -28.99 -89.97
C HIS A 644 -46.04 -27.91 -91.07
N HIS A 645 -44.85 -27.33 -91.26
CA HIS A 645 -44.66 -26.15 -92.13
C HIS A 645 -43.52 -26.37 -93.13
N GLU A 646 -43.71 -27.31 -94.06
CA GLU A 646 -42.89 -27.48 -95.26
C GLU A 646 -43.05 -26.29 -96.24
N ASP A 647 -42.59 -25.10 -95.85
CA ASP A 647 -41.81 -24.20 -96.73
C ASP A 647 -41.37 -22.92 -96.00
N ARG A 648 -40.05 -22.77 -95.86
CA ARG A 648 -39.24 -21.52 -95.77
C ARG A 648 -39.44 -20.55 -94.56
N PRO A 649 -38.40 -19.75 -94.23
CA PRO A 649 -38.38 -18.99 -92.98
C PRO A 649 -38.95 -17.56 -93.11
N THR A 650 -40.01 -17.25 -92.35
CA THR A 650 -40.14 -16.01 -91.55
C THR A 650 -41.39 -16.05 -90.68
N ALA A 651 -41.33 -15.48 -89.48
CA ALA A 651 -42.46 -15.47 -88.55
C ALA A 651 -43.59 -14.54 -89.03
N THR A 652 -44.82 -15.05 -89.13
CA THR A 652 -46.03 -14.22 -89.29
C THR A 652 -47.07 -14.55 -88.23
N ARG A 653 -47.14 -13.66 -87.24
CA ARG A 653 -48.15 -13.50 -86.20
C ARG A 653 -49.58 -13.49 -86.77
N LEU A 654 -50.47 -14.38 -86.32
CA LEU A 654 -51.91 -14.29 -86.60
C LEU A 654 -52.64 -13.53 -85.47
N HIS A 655 -53.65 -12.75 -85.85
CA HIS A 655 -54.31 -11.75 -85.01
C HIS A 655 -55.59 -12.30 -84.37
N ARG A 656 -55.88 -11.92 -83.12
CA ARG A 656 -57.23 -12.01 -82.53
C ARG A 656 -57.80 -10.60 -82.39
N GLN A 657 -58.94 -10.34 -83.02
CA GLN A 657 -59.67 -9.07 -82.83
C GLN A 657 -60.62 -9.17 -81.64
N THR A 658 -60.60 -8.15 -80.77
CA THR A 658 -61.79 -7.67 -80.05
C THR A 658 -61.69 -6.15 -79.82
N ASN A 659 -62.74 -5.43 -80.23
CA ASN A 659 -63.13 -4.08 -79.77
C ASN A 659 -63.13 -4.00 -78.22
N ARG A 660 -62.87 -2.90 -77.48
CA ARG A 660 -62.61 -1.43 -77.65
C ARG A 660 -61.83 -0.94 -76.40
N GLY A 661 -61.37 0.31 -76.20
CA GLY A 661 -61.42 1.56 -76.99
C GLY A 661 -61.70 2.81 -76.09
N TRP A 662 -61.09 3.97 -76.40
CA TRP A 662 -61.06 5.25 -75.61
C TRP A 662 -60.17 5.22 -74.32
N GLN A 663 -59.53 6.29 -73.83
CA GLN A 663 -59.36 7.68 -74.34
C GLN A 663 -58.05 8.38 -73.87
N TYR A 664 -57.49 9.22 -74.75
CA TYR A 664 -56.82 10.53 -74.51
C TYR A 664 -55.52 10.74 -73.65
N GLN A 665 -54.49 11.28 -74.35
CA GLN A 665 -53.61 12.42 -73.97
C GLN A 665 -52.54 12.24 -72.85
N ARG A 666 -51.36 12.91 -72.84
CA ARG A 666 -50.84 14.05 -73.64
C ARG A 666 -49.28 14.14 -73.66
N ARG A 667 -48.70 14.50 -74.83
CA ARG A 667 -47.45 15.32 -75.08
C ARG A 667 -46.05 14.78 -74.65
N LEU A 668 -45.07 14.66 -75.58
CA LEU A 668 -44.06 15.64 -76.10
C LEU A 668 -42.90 15.93 -75.11
N CYS A 669 -41.59 16.01 -75.46
CA CYS A 669 -40.80 16.03 -76.72
C CYS A 669 -39.66 14.95 -76.65
N ALA A 670 -38.93 14.47 -77.67
CA ALA A 670 -38.23 15.06 -78.85
C ALA A 670 -37.01 15.94 -78.46
N ALA A 671 -35.79 15.84 -79.05
CA ALA A 671 -35.33 15.06 -80.22
C ALA A 671 -33.79 14.77 -80.27
N LYS A 672 -33.42 13.74 -81.06
CA LYS A 672 -32.20 13.57 -81.92
C LYS A 672 -30.77 13.89 -81.41
N HIS A 673 -29.97 12.83 -81.21
CA HIS A 673 -28.88 12.32 -82.10
C HIS A 673 -28.25 13.21 -83.21
N PRO A 674 -27.04 12.88 -83.75
CA PRO A 674 -25.93 12.06 -83.20
C PRO A 674 -24.50 12.60 -83.50
N GLY A 675 -23.45 11.89 -83.03
CA GLY A 675 -22.06 12.01 -83.51
C GLY A 675 -21.29 10.69 -83.33
N ARG A 676 -20.34 10.36 -84.21
CA ARG A 676 -19.53 9.12 -84.23
C ARG A 676 -18.03 9.44 -84.37
N HIS A 677 -17.20 8.39 -84.25
CA HIS A 677 -15.79 8.28 -84.69
C HIS A 677 -14.73 8.95 -83.79
N ASP A 678 -13.51 8.41 -83.65
CA ASP A 678 -13.07 7.00 -83.72
C ASP A 678 -11.66 6.82 -83.10
N ARG A 679 -11.26 5.55 -82.88
CA ARG A 679 -9.89 5.01 -82.84
C ARG A 679 -8.74 5.62 -82.00
N ALA A 680 -8.17 4.71 -81.20
CA ALA A 680 -6.74 4.30 -81.18
C ALA A 680 -5.69 5.13 -80.39
N GLU A 681 -4.97 4.38 -79.52
CA GLU A 681 -3.48 4.26 -79.41
C GLU A 681 -2.62 5.54 -79.16
N ARG A 682 -1.55 5.54 -78.33
CA ARG A 682 -0.77 4.44 -77.72
C ARG A 682 0.14 4.94 -76.57
N THR A 683 0.58 4.03 -75.68
CA THR A 683 1.87 4.00 -74.90
C THR A 683 2.56 5.27 -74.39
N GLY A 684 3.03 5.25 -73.13
CA GLY A 684 4.22 6.07 -72.75
C GLY A 684 4.50 6.31 -71.26
N HIS A 685 5.29 5.43 -70.64
CA HIS A 685 6.33 5.63 -69.60
C HIS A 685 6.56 7.04 -68.98
N PHE A 686 6.67 7.15 -67.63
CA PHE A 686 7.93 7.19 -66.83
C PHE A 686 8.84 8.43 -67.11
N ASP A 687 9.51 9.07 -66.14
CA ASP A 687 9.80 8.76 -64.73
C ASP A 687 10.24 10.05 -63.96
N ARG A 688 10.28 10.01 -62.62
CA ARG A 688 11.06 10.89 -61.70
C ARG A 688 10.78 12.42 -61.69
N ARG A 689 11.28 13.21 -60.71
CA ARG A 689 11.44 13.11 -59.22
C ARG A 689 11.99 14.47 -58.72
N ARG A 690 11.82 14.76 -57.42
CA ARG A 690 12.28 15.96 -56.67
C ARG A 690 11.50 17.23 -57.07
N ALA A 691 10.87 17.99 -56.17
CA ALA A 691 11.22 18.51 -54.83
C ALA A 691 12.10 19.77 -54.88
N ASP A 692 11.62 20.83 -54.23
CA ASP A 692 12.32 21.59 -53.19
C ASP A 692 11.29 22.37 -52.35
N GLU A 693 11.74 23.23 -51.43
CA GLU A 693 11.12 23.45 -50.11
C GLU A 693 10.92 24.96 -49.78
N GLN A 694 10.20 25.26 -48.68
CA GLN A 694 10.19 26.55 -47.94
C GLN A 694 9.52 27.79 -48.60
N GLN A 695 9.12 28.88 -47.91
CA GLN A 695 8.63 29.15 -46.53
C GLN A 695 7.94 30.55 -46.49
N GLY A 696 7.20 30.88 -45.42
CA GLY A 696 6.73 32.24 -45.07
C GLY A 696 5.42 32.68 -45.73
N ALA A 697 4.31 33.08 -45.08
CA ALA A 697 3.98 33.61 -43.74
C ALA A 697 4.14 35.14 -43.55
N CYS A 698 3.00 35.84 -43.42
CA CYS A 698 2.82 37.22 -42.93
C CYS A 698 1.35 37.44 -42.44
N PRO A 699 1.04 38.44 -41.59
CA PRO A 699 0.27 38.15 -40.37
C PRO A 699 -1.06 38.90 -40.13
N ASP A 700 -1.69 38.55 -38.99
CA ASP A 700 -2.91 39.10 -38.36
C ASP A 700 -2.74 40.54 -37.80
N HIS A 701 -3.85 41.28 -37.56
CA HIS A 701 -4.12 41.96 -36.27
C HIS A 701 -5.48 42.72 -36.15
N HIS A 702 -6.24 42.37 -35.10
CA HIS A 702 -6.91 43.27 -34.11
C HIS A 702 -8.37 43.85 -34.21
N ARG A 703 -9.23 43.23 -33.36
CA ARG A 703 -9.96 43.79 -32.17
C ARG A 703 -11.04 44.90 -32.28
N ARG A 704 -12.27 44.55 -31.84
CA ARG A 704 -13.13 45.11 -30.74
C ARG A 704 -14.60 44.63 -30.93
N GLY A 705 -15.45 44.31 -29.94
CA GLY A 705 -15.27 44.04 -28.50
C GLY A 705 -16.59 44.08 -27.67
N ARG A 706 -16.66 43.30 -26.56
CA ARG A 706 -17.54 43.38 -25.36
C ARG A 706 -18.97 42.76 -25.29
N PHE A 707 -19.11 41.85 -24.30
CA PHE A 707 -20.08 41.79 -23.18
C PHE A 707 -21.44 41.01 -23.21
N HIS A 708 -21.55 40.12 -22.22
CA HIS A 708 -22.70 39.64 -21.40
C HIS A 708 -23.83 38.73 -21.93
N SER A 709 -24.18 37.81 -21.02
CA SER A 709 -25.38 36.95 -20.89
C SER A 709 -26.00 37.24 -19.49
N PRO A 710 -27.04 36.56 -18.96
CA PRO A 710 -27.88 35.48 -19.52
C PRO A 710 -29.41 35.63 -19.28
N GLY A 711 -30.19 34.63 -19.71
CA GLY A 711 -31.42 34.21 -19.00
C GLY A 711 -32.71 34.13 -19.83
N LEU A 712 -33.39 32.97 -19.75
CA LEU A 712 -34.77 32.78 -20.22
C LEU A 712 -35.53 31.81 -19.29
N ARG A 713 -36.86 31.95 -19.20
CA ARG A 713 -37.74 31.17 -18.31
C ARG A 713 -39.00 30.71 -19.04
N ARG A 714 -39.37 29.43 -18.80
CA ARG A 714 -40.74 28.83 -18.76
C ARG A 714 -41.70 29.04 -19.96
N HIS A 715 -42.41 27.96 -20.32
CA HIS A 715 -43.89 27.92 -20.23
C HIS A 715 -44.42 26.46 -20.21
N TYR A 716 -45.74 26.31 -19.96
CA TYR A 716 -46.60 25.13 -19.68
C TYR A 716 -48.04 25.54 -20.12
N PRO A 717 -49.16 24.75 -20.05
CA PRO A 717 -49.38 23.30 -19.81
C PRO A 717 -50.50 22.57 -20.65
N ALA A 718 -50.64 21.23 -20.50
CA ALA A 718 -51.90 20.41 -20.50
C ALA A 718 -51.55 18.90 -20.25
N ARG A 719 -52.38 17.88 -19.89
CA ARG A 719 -53.69 17.67 -19.19
C ARG A 719 -54.87 16.96 -19.93
N HIS A 720 -55.53 16.05 -19.18
CA HIS A 720 -56.82 15.33 -19.42
C HIS A 720 -56.83 14.14 -20.43
N ARG A 721 -57.61 13.05 -20.27
CA ARG A 721 -58.39 12.43 -19.15
C ARG A 721 -58.72 10.94 -19.46
N HIS A 722 -59.09 10.14 -18.44
CA HIS A 722 -59.76 8.81 -18.56
C HIS A 722 -61.31 8.98 -18.59
N PRO A 723 -62.15 7.98 -18.99
CA PRO A 723 -62.54 6.85 -18.10
C PRO A 723 -63.01 5.50 -18.75
N ASP A 724 -63.22 4.50 -17.88
CA ASP A 724 -64.13 3.31 -17.83
C ASP A 724 -64.72 2.50 -19.03
N ARG A 725 -64.68 1.15 -18.87
CA ARG A 725 -65.70 0.08 -19.14
C ARG A 725 -66.06 -0.32 -20.60
N ASP A 726 -66.52 -1.55 -20.91
CA ASP A 726 -67.30 -2.53 -20.11
C ASP A 726 -67.10 -4.05 -20.46
N GLN A 727 -67.93 -4.94 -19.85
CA GLN A 727 -68.05 -6.42 -19.86
C GLN A 727 -68.06 -7.18 -21.24
N GLY A 728 -67.93 -8.52 -21.36
CA GLY A 728 -67.75 -9.66 -20.42
C GLY A 728 -68.00 -11.06 -21.07
N HIS A 729 -68.12 -12.16 -20.28
CA HIS A 729 -68.58 -13.55 -20.64
C HIS A 729 -67.63 -14.46 -21.51
N LEU A 730 -67.60 -15.81 -21.50
CA LEU A 730 -68.20 -16.92 -20.68
C LEU A 730 -67.44 -18.28 -20.86
N HIS A 731 -67.33 -19.14 -19.81
CA HIS A 731 -67.34 -20.65 -19.85
C HIS A 731 -66.30 -21.46 -20.71
N LEU A 732 -66.03 -22.80 -20.59
CA LEU A 732 -66.43 -23.90 -19.69
C LEU A 732 -65.47 -25.15 -19.73
N ARG A 733 -65.44 -25.95 -18.64
CA ARG A 733 -64.94 -27.37 -18.43
C ARG A 733 -63.51 -27.53 -17.87
N HIS A 734 -63.25 -28.26 -16.76
CA HIS A 734 -63.45 -29.69 -16.39
C HIS A 734 -62.47 -30.65 -17.14
N HIS A 735 -61.88 -31.71 -16.53
CA HIS A 735 -62.14 -32.40 -15.24
C HIS A 735 -60.84 -32.94 -14.57
N GLU A 736 -60.97 -33.45 -13.33
CA GLU A 736 -60.03 -34.14 -12.40
C GLU A 736 -58.79 -34.89 -13.00
N SER A 737 -57.64 -35.02 -12.29
CA SER A 737 -57.46 -35.68 -10.98
C SER A 737 -55.97 -35.58 -10.52
N GLY A 738 -55.55 -35.82 -9.26
CA GLY A 738 -56.28 -35.96 -7.99
C GLY A 738 -55.46 -36.69 -6.89
N ARG A 739 -55.61 -36.28 -5.61
CA ARG A 739 -55.07 -36.92 -4.35
C ARG A 739 -53.53 -36.85 -4.15
N ARG A 740 -52.92 -36.77 -2.96
CA ARG A 740 -53.27 -36.61 -1.51
C ARG A 740 -52.06 -35.85 -0.86
N GLN A 741 -52.22 -34.83 0.01
CA GLN A 741 -52.44 -34.87 1.47
C GLN A 741 -51.49 -35.78 2.30
N PRO A 742 -51.10 -35.40 3.55
CA PRO A 742 -51.17 -34.09 4.25
C PRO A 742 -49.92 -33.72 5.09
N ARG A 743 -49.97 -32.58 5.81
CA ARG A 743 -48.93 -32.07 6.73
C ARG A 743 -49.56 -31.76 8.10
N VAL A 744 -49.30 -32.54 9.17
CA VAL A 744 -49.82 -32.28 10.54
C VAL A 744 -48.90 -32.89 11.64
N HIS A 745 -49.01 -32.36 12.88
CA HIS A 745 -48.36 -32.71 14.17
C HIS A 745 -47.04 -31.95 14.45
N ARG A 746 -46.84 -31.17 15.54
CA ARG A 746 -47.48 -30.96 16.88
C ARG A 746 -46.92 -31.82 18.04
N GLN A 747 -46.21 -31.12 18.95
CA GLN A 747 -45.92 -31.34 20.39
C GLN A 747 -45.86 -32.75 21.00
N GLY A 748 -44.80 -33.02 21.78
CA GLY A 748 -44.72 -34.08 22.79
C GLY A 748 -43.46 -33.96 23.68
N ASP A 749 -43.62 -34.08 25.00
CA ASP A 749 -42.52 -34.01 26.00
C ASP A 749 -41.76 -35.34 26.19
N GLY A 750 -40.52 -35.26 26.71
CA GLY A 750 -39.75 -36.44 27.17
C GLY A 750 -38.63 -36.08 28.16
N ARG A 751 -38.44 -36.87 29.23
CA ARG A 751 -37.48 -36.59 30.33
C ARG A 751 -36.50 -37.76 30.59
N GLY A 752 -35.24 -37.44 30.93
CA GLY A 752 -34.24 -38.36 31.53
C GLY A 752 -32.83 -37.78 31.37
N ARG A 753 -31.98 -37.57 32.40
CA ARG A 753 -31.37 -38.50 33.40
C ARG A 753 -30.52 -39.60 32.72
N GLN A 754 -29.27 -39.87 33.11
CA GLN A 754 -28.47 -39.44 34.28
C GLN A 754 -26.93 -39.62 34.01
N ARG A 755 -26.07 -38.93 34.79
CA ARG A 755 -24.72 -39.31 35.35
C ARG A 755 -23.77 -40.23 34.53
N GLN A 756 -22.42 -40.14 34.62
CA GLN A 756 -21.67 -40.23 35.88
C GLN A 756 -20.14 -39.99 35.78
N ARG A 757 -19.55 -39.39 36.85
CA ARG A 757 -18.14 -39.47 37.38
C ARG A 757 -16.91 -39.05 36.53
N ARG A 758 -16.09 -38.16 37.13
CA ARG A 758 -14.61 -38.16 37.04
C ARG A 758 -14.00 -39.35 37.80
N ILE A 759 -12.74 -39.69 37.51
CA ILE A 759 -11.63 -39.77 38.51
C ILE A 759 -10.28 -39.79 37.75
N ASP A 760 -9.20 -39.42 38.45
CA ASP A 760 -7.91 -38.97 37.88
C ASP A 760 -6.79 -40.05 37.84
N ARG A 761 -5.71 -39.74 37.09
CA ARG A 761 -4.29 -40.19 37.22
C ARG A 761 -3.92 -41.68 37.28
N ALA A 762 -2.91 -42.08 36.50
CA ALA A 762 -1.54 -42.36 36.99
C ALA A 762 -0.56 -42.75 35.85
N ASP A 763 0.74 -42.62 36.11
CA ASP A 763 1.81 -42.55 35.11
C ASP A 763 2.59 -43.86 34.78
N HIS A 764 3.41 -43.74 33.72
CA HIS A 764 4.76 -44.29 33.54
C HIS A 764 5.05 -45.75 33.07
N HIS A 765 5.77 -45.76 31.94
CA HIS A 765 6.93 -46.60 31.58
C HIS A 765 6.84 -48.15 31.48
N ARG A 766 7.24 -48.64 30.29
CA ARG A 766 8.39 -49.58 30.16
C ARG A 766 9.09 -49.47 28.80
N ARG A 767 10.29 -50.05 28.70
CA ARG A 767 11.22 -49.97 27.54
C ARG A 767 11.21 -51.25 26.69
N TYR A 768 11.43 -51.11 25.39
CA TYR A 768 12.28 -51.95 24.51
C TYR A 768 12.87 -51.01 23.43
N GLY A 769 14.00 -51.24 22.74
CA GLY A 769 14.86 -52.42 22.61
C GLY A 769 15.07 -52.76 21.11
N ARG A 770 15.83 -51.96 20.34
CA ARG A 770 17.29 -52.05 20.09
C ARG A 770 17.73 -53.10 19.04
N THR A 771 17.72 -52.70 17.76
CA THR A 771 18.57 -53.15 16.61
C THR A 771 18.18 -52.25 15.40
N GLY A 772 18.93 -52.13 14.31
CA GLY A 772 20.26 -52.65 13.92
C GLY A 772 20.72 -51.96 12.63
N ALA A 773 22.04 -51.83 12.41
CA ALA A 773 22.64 -51.03 11.33
C ALA A 773 22.65 -51.73 9.95
N HIS A 774 22.92 -50.97 8.89
CA HIS A 774 23.80 -51.42 7.79
C HIS A 774 24.37 -50.25 6.96
N ASP A 775 25.64 -50.37 6.57
CA ASP A 775 26.42 -49.42 5.78
C ASP A 775 26.28 -49.63 4.25
N HIS A 776 26.56 -48.60 3.43
CA HIS A 776 27.86 -48.49 2.71
C HIS A 776 27.99 -47.29 1.74
N HIS A 777 29.26 -46.90 1.53
CA HIS A 777 29.95 -46.16 0.44
C HIS A 777 29.18 -45.43 -0.69
N GLY A 778 29.70 -44.33 -1.27
CA GLY A 778 30.95 -43.59 -0.96
C GLY A 778 31.57 -42.87 -2.19
N GLN A 779 32.68 -42.14 -1.96
CA GLN A 779 33.47 -41.33 -2.93
C GLN A 779 32.78 -40.01 -3.40
N GLY A 780 33.49 -38.92 -3.74
CA GLY A 780 34.95 -38.70 -3.79
C GLY A 780 35.37 -37.20 -3.87
N GLN A 781 36.68 -36.96 -3.69
CA GLN A 781 37.43 -35.68 -3.59
C GLN A 781 37.19 -34.65 -4.73
N TRP A 782 37.43 -33.33 -4.60
CA TRP A 782 38.78 -32.70 -4.59
C TRP A 782 38.84 -31.17 -4.28
N GLN A 783 40.08 -30.66 -4.08
CA GLN A 783 40.54 -29.25 -3.91
C GLN A 783 40.25 -28.62 -2.51
N ARG A 784 41.23 -28.24 -1.67
CA ARG A 784 42.39 -27.28 -1.75
C ARG A 784 41.94 -25.80 -1.78
N GLN A 785 42.52 -24.82 -1.05
CA GLN A 785 43.51 -24.67 0.06
C GLN A 785 43.24 -23.27 0.69
N GLN A 786 43.17 -23.07 2.02
CA GLN A 786 44.21 -22.48 2.92
C GLN A 786 44.95 -21.20 2.45
N PRO A 787 45.38 -20.28 3.36
CA PRO A 787 45.17 -20.13 4.82
C PRO A 787 44.71 -18.68 5.24
N PRO A 788 44.57 -18.35 6.54
CA PRO A 788 44.18 -16.99 7.01
C PRO A 788 45.35 -16.14 7.53
N GLU A 789 45.14 -14.84 7.76
CA GLU A 789 46.04 -14.00 8.58
C GLU A 789 45.31 -12.82 9.26
N GLN A 790 45.75 -12.53 10.50
CA GLN A 790 45.51 -11.34 11.36
C GLN A 790 44.06 -11.01 11.75
#